data_AF-A0A1A2NEX5-F1
#
_entry.id   AF-A0A1A2NEX5-F1
#
_cell.length_a   1.000
_cell.length_b   1.000
_cell.length_c   1.000
_cell.angle_alpha   90.00
_cell.angle_beta   90.00
_cell.angle_gamma   90.00
#
_symmetry.space_group_name_H-M   'P 1'
#
loop_
_entity.id
_entity.type
_entity.pdbx_description
1 polymer ?
#
loop_
_entity_poly.entity_id
_entity_poly.type
_entity_poly.pdbx_seq_one_letter_code
_entity_poly.pdbx_strand_id
1 'polypeptide(L)'
;MPLAVGTVIAGYRIEGVLGSGGMGTVYLARHPTLPRSDALKILSAELSVDHQFRVRFTREADLAATLNHPNIVRVYNRGETDDGHLWIAMEYVEGTAANDLDRANLTPARIVRIVTDVAAALDYAHSRRVLHRDIKPGNFLVSAPGSGHERVLLADFGIARALDDATTLTATGSMVGTAAYAAPETIEGRAADPRSDIYSLGCALFRLLTSRTPYEDNSLSAMLAGHLMRPVPRPTDINPALPREIDEVIARALAKDPAERFQTAGALAAATAAALTDNAAPTTFPGPGGPPASNPTNPTVTYPPTAPPGLAPAPGWPAYDPRGAVGAPHHGAPPQFTGMPPSFGGPDWSPKAKRRKRTRRVVAATVVVAVLAIATVVGIHLFGRSGGGLGPYESQTLATKFGTVKLEHRPMAIAALGPGDPDAVLSLGAQPVLMNAANATVPNWLQPLMHSSPPVFAAADTAAIAATKPDLIIDTGDIDKPTYNALSAIAPTLAQPADNNQDWTWQAQLNWIATALGRTDSAKTLIDKAQSEQNTVRSEHGAFSGKSVLVVNYTGTATTAAAAPSPPSGYLESIGFTYNSYFKRSPGGPAQVPFDINDTDYLSQRSDVMLLLRTDPAAGGGGYAGLPARYSSFGGTLVIIDDPATIVALNSGGPAATSYLNTALVAKLGNQIH
;
A
#
# COMPACT_ATOMS: atom_id res chain seq x y z
N MET A 1 22.22 -2.52 0.75
CA MET A 1 23.17 -3.39 0.00
C MET A 1 22.85 -4.85 0.32
N PRO A 2 22.93 -5.78 -0.65
CA PRO A 2 22.65 -7.18 -0.40
C PRO A 2 23.67 -7.79 0.58
N LEU A 3 23.22 -8.72 1.43
CA LEU A 3 24.07 -9.43 2.39
C LEU A 3 25.15 -10.26 1.68
N ALA A 4 26.35 -10.29 2.27
CA ALA A 4 27.46 -11.05 1.74
C ALA A 4 27.27 -12.56 1.94
N VAL A 5 27.77 -13.38 1.01
CA VAL A 5 27.82 -14.84 1.16
C VAL A 5 28.56 -15.22 2.45
N GLY A 6 28.01 -16.18 3.19
CA GLY A 6 28.51 -16.61 4.48
C GLY A 6 27.93 -15.86 5.69
N THR A 7 27.23 -14.73 5.47
CA THR A 7 26.51 -13.99 6.53
C THR A 7 25.48 -14.90 7.17
N VAL A 8 25.34 -14.82 8.50
CA VAL A 8 24.31 -15.55 9.25
C VAL A 8 23.26 -14.57 9.72
N ILE A 9 22.00 -14.83 9.38
CA ILE A 9 20.85 -13.99 9.72
C ILE A 9 19.66 -14.90 10.05
N ALA A 10 18.98 -14.64 11.17
CA ALA A 10 17.93 -15.51 11.69
C ALA A 10 18.33 -17.01 11.80
N GLY A 11 19.62 -17.29 12.02
CA GLY A 11 20.19 -18.64 12.03
C GLY A 11 20.49 -19.24 10.65
N TYR A 12 20.00 -18.67 9.57
CA TYR A 12 20.29 -19.11 8.21
C TYR A 12 21.62 -18.54 7.72
N ARG A 13 22.38 -19.34 6.97
CA ARG A 13 23.64 -18.88 6.35
C ARG A 13 23.41 -18.57 4.87
N ILE A 14 23.65 -17.33 4.46
CA ILE A 14 23.47 -16.88 3.08
C ILE A 14 24.48 -17.58 2.15
N GLU A 15 23.97 -18.19 1.08
CA GLU A 15 24.76 -18.85 0.03
C GLU A 15 24.80 -18.03 -1.26
N GLY A 16 23.76 -17.22 -1.52
CA GLY A 16 23.70 -16.33 -2.68
C GLY A 16 22.44 -15.48 -2.72
N VAL A 17 22.37 -14.54 -3.64
CA VAL A 17 21.17 -13.74 -3.93
C VAL A 17 20.38 -14.40 -5.05
N LEU A 18 19.10 -14.67 -4.82
CA LEU A 18 18.18 -15.20 -5.84
C LEU A 18 17.45 -14.07 -6.57
N GLY A 19 17.17 -12.96 -5.88
CA GLY A 19 16.54 -11.79 -6.48
C GLY A 19 16.44 -10.62 -5.51
N SER A 20 16.30 -9.41 -6.04
CA SER A 20 16.13 -8.17 -5.25
C SER A 20 15.05 -7.31 -5.88
N GLY A 21 14.21 -6.69 -5.06
CA GLY A 21 13.15 -5.77 -5.50
C GLY A 21 12.76 -4.78 -4.41
N GLY A 22 11.75 -3.94 -4.69
CA GLY A 22 11.35 -2.86 -3.77
C GLY A 22 10.91 -3.33 -2.37
N MET A 23 10.41 -4.57 -2.25
CA MET A 23 9.98 -5.12 -0.97
C MET A 23 11.11 -5.74 -0.15
N GLY A 24 12.25 -6.07 -0.77
CA GLY A 24 13.31 -6.79 -0.09
C GLY A 24 14.17 -7.63 -1.03
N THR A 25 15.04 -8.44 -0.42
CA THR A 25 15.95 -9.33 -1.14
C THR A 25 15.66 -10.78 -0.76
N VAL A 26 15.65 -11.66 -1.76
CA VAL A 26 15.50 -13.10 -1.60
C VAL A 26 16.87 -13.74 -1.78
N TYR A 27 17.25 -14.55 -0.79
CA TYR A 27 18.53 -15.23 -0.71
C TYR A 27 18.34 -16.74 -0.80
N LEU A 28 19.29 -17.42 -1.44
CA LEU A 28 19.51 -18.83 -1.18
C LEU A 28 20.24 -18.92 0.15
N ALA A 29 19.67 -19.63 1.12
CA ALA A 29 20.25 -19.69 2.45
C ALA A 29 20.21 -21.11 3.01
N ARG A 30 21.34 -21.58 3.53
CA ARG A 30 21.44 -22.87 4.18
C ARG A 30 20.66 -22.88 5.49
N HIS A 31 19.81 -23.89 5.65
CA HIS A 31 19.02 -24.06 6.88
C HIS A 31 19.96 -24.29 8.09
N PRO A 32 19.66 -23.73 9.28
CA PRO A 32 20.54 -23.80 10.46
C PRO A 32 20.88 -25.24 10.89
N THR A 33 19.91 -26.16 10.79
CA THR A 33 20.01 -27.51 11.39
C THR A 33 19.73 -28.65 10.42
N LEU A 34 19.22 -28.37 9.21
CA LEU A 34 18.79 -29.40 8.26
C LEU A 34 19.73 -29.37 7.05
N PRO A 35 20.00 -30.52 6.41
CA PRO A 35 20.86 -30.61 5.25
C PRO A 35 20.15 -30.17 3.96
N ARG A 36 19.59 -28.95 3.96
CA ARG A 36 18.90 -28.33 2.82
C ARG A 36 19.13 -26.82 2.80
N SER A 37 18.85 -26.20 1.66
CA SER A 37 18.79 -24.74 1.51
C SER A 37 17.35 -24.30 1.28
N ASP A 38 17.00 -23.16 1.85
CA ASP A 38 15.69 -22.54 1.77
C ASP A 38 15.82 -21.18 1.07
N ALA A 39 14.74 -20.69 0.49
CA ALA A 39 14.68 -19.32 -0.01
C ALA A 39 14.31 -18.40 1.16
N LEU A 40 15.20 -17.48 1.52
CA LEU A 40 15.03 -16.55 2.62
C LEU A 40 14.79 -15.14 2.08
N LYS A 41 13.56 -14.64 2.23
CA LYS A 41 13.20 -13.27 1.85
C LYS A 41 13.31 -12.37 3.07
N ILE A 42 14.14 -11.35 2.98
CA ILE A 42 14.34 -10.33 4.01
C ILE A 42 13.77 -9.02 3.49
N LEU A 43 12.85 -8.44 4.26
CA LEU A 43 12.15 -7.20 3.88
C LEU A 43 13.05 -5.98 4.08
N SER A 44 12.78 -4.93 3.30
CA SER A 44 13.50 -3.66 3.42
C SER A 44 13.32 -3.04 4.82
N ALA A 45 14.26 -2.18 5.22
CA ALA A 45 14.17 -1.46 6.51
C ALA A 45 12.88 -0.64 6.59
N GLU A 46 12.53 0.06 5.51
CA GLU A 46 11.34 0.92 5.41
C GLU A 46 10.04 0.15 5.69
N LEU A 47 9.88 -1.05 5.11
CA LEU A 47 8.71 -1.88 5.37
C LEU A 47 8.74 -2.52 6.77
N SER A 48 9.94 -2.79 7.28
CA SER A 48 10.11 -3.45 8.58
C SER A 48 9.84 -2.52 9.76
N VAL A 49 9.94 -1.20 9.59
CA VAL A 49 9.62 -0.22 10.67
C VAL A 49 8.14 0.18 10.73
N ASP A 50 7.36 -0.06 9.67
CA ASP A 50 5.92 0.21 9.65
C ASP A 50 5.16 -0.83 10.48
N HIS A 51 4.61 -0.40 11.62
CA HIS A 51 3.87 -1.26 12.54
C HIS A 51 2.62 -1.88 11.89
N GLN A 52 1.90 -1.15 11.03
CA GLN A 52 0.72 -1.70 10.35
C GLN A 52 1.12 -2.78 9.34
N PHE A 53 2.19 -2.54 8.58
CA PHE A 53 2.75 -3.54 7.69
C PHE A 53 3.20 -4.79 8.45
N ARG A 54 3.89 -4.65 9.59
CA ARG A 54 4.34 -5.80 10.40
C ARG A 54 3.20 -6.70 10.87
N VAL A 55 2.12 -6.12 11.38
CA VAL A 55 0.93 -6.86 11.83
C VAL A 55 0.30 -7.61 10.65
N ARG A 56 0.16 -6.96 9.50
CA ARG A 56 -0.40 -7.57 8.29
C ARG A 56 0.52 -8.66 7.73
N PHE A 57 1.83 -8.41 7.61
CA PHE A 57 2.82 -9.39 7.19
C PHE A 57 2.75 -10.66 8.03
N THR A 58 2.72 -10.51 9.36
CA THR A 58 2.58 -11.61 10.31
C THR A 58 1.32 -12.42 10.02
N ARG A 59 0.17 -11.76 9.88
CA ARG A 59 -1.11 -12.41 9.60
C ARG A 59 -1.12 -13.14 8.25
N GLU A 60 -0.64 -12.50 7.19
CA GLU A 60 -0.62 -13.08 5.84
C GLU A 60 0.35 -14.26 5.74
N ALA A 61 1.54 -14.14 6.36
CA ALA A 61 2.50 -15.24 6.45
C ALA A 61 1.94 -16.42 7.25
N ASP A 62 1.19 -16.17 8.33
CA ASP A 62 0.53 -17.23 9.10
C ASP A 62 -0.55 -17.94 8.25
N LEU A 63 -1.34 -17.21 7.47
CA LEU A 63 -2.31 -17.78 6.54
C LEU A 63 -1.63 -18.60 5.44
N ALA A 64 -0.58 -18.06 4.83
CA ALA A 64 0.19 -18.73 3.79
C ALA A 64 0.85 -20.03 4.31
N ALA A 65 1.32 -20.05 5.56
CA ALA A 65 1.87 -21.24 6.21
C ALA A 65 0.87 -22.38 6.39
N THR A 66 -0.45 -22.11 6.34
CA THR A 66 -1.48 -23.15 6.38
C THR A 66 -1.72 -23.85 5.04
N LEU A 67 -1.19 -23.29 3.95
CA LEU A 67 -1.37 -23.85 2.61
C LEU A 67 -0.38 -25.00 2.37
N ASN A 68 -0.90 -26.12 1.89
CA ASN A 68 -0.12 -27.32 1.60
C ASN A 68 -0.68 -27.96 0.33
N HIS A 69 -0.09 -27.61 -0.80
CA HIS A 69 -0.54 -28.03 -2.13
C HIS A 69 0.70 -28.23 -3.02
N PRO A 70 0.74 -29.25 -3.90
CA PRO A 70 1.92 -29.53 -4.74
C PRO A 70 2.32 -28.36 -5.65
N ASN A 71 1.38 -27.46 -6.00
CA ASN A 71 1.62 -26.29 -6.82
C ASN A 71 1.71 -24.97 -6.02
N ILE A 72 1.93 -25.01 -4.70
CA ILE A 72 2.14 -23.82 -3.87
C ILE A 72 3.51 -23.91 -3.20
N VAL A 73 4.32 -22.85 -3.31
CA VAL A 73 5.60 -22.76 -2.59
C VAL A 73 5.33 -22.77 -1.09
N ARG A 74 5.93 -23.74 -0.39
CA ARG A 74 5.67 -23.91 1.04
C ARG A 74 6.41 -22.87 1.88
N VAL A 75 5.68 -22.20 2.78
CA VAL A 75 6.27 -21.35 3.82
C VAL A 75 6.72 -22.23 4.98
N TYR A 76 7.99 -22.13 5.39
CA TYR A 76 8.55 -22.91 6.48
C TYR A 76 8.57 -22.16 7.80
N ASN A 77 8.98 -20.88 7.77
CA ASN A 77 9.09 -20.08 8.98
C ASN A 77 9.07 -18.59 8.66
N ARG A 78 8.81 -17.76 9.66
CA ARG A 78 8.92 -16.30 9.58
C ARG A 78 9.41 -15.74 10.90
N GLY A 79 9.88 -14.50 10.88
CA GLY A 79 10.24 -13.82 12.10
C GLY A 79 10.78 -12.43 11.86
N GLU A 80 11.51 -11.96 12.86
CA GLU A 80 12.22 -10.69 12.88
C GLU A 80 13.67 -10.96 13.25
N THR A 81 14.59 -10.18 12.71
CA THR A 81 16.00 -10.21 13.07
C THR A 81 16.26 -9.35 14.30
N ASP A 82 17.44 -9.46 14.92
CA ASP A 82 17.80 -8.66 16.10
C ASP A 82 17.81 -7.14 15.82
N ASP A 83 18.05 -6.76 14.57
CA ASP A 83 18.02 -5.39 14.05
C ASP A 83 16.63 -4.97 13.50
N GLY A 84 15.60 -5.80 13.69
CA GLY A 84 14.21 -5.44 13.44
C GLY A 84 13.70 -5.70 12.01
N HIS A 85 14.48 -6.38 11.16
CA HIS A 85 14.05 -6.74 9.81
C HIS A 85 13.14 -7.95 9.82
N LEU A 86 11.99 -7.83 9.16
CA LEU A 86 11.12 -8.97 8.95
C LEU A 86 11.68 -9.93 7.91
N TRP A 87 11.54 -11.22 8.14
CA TRP A 87 11.99 -12.26 7.23
C TRP A 87 10.99 -13.41 7.13
N ILE A 88 11.01 -14.09 5.98
CA ILE A 88 10.26 -15.33 5.74
C ILE A 88 11.13 -16.33 5.00
N ALA A 89 11.14 -17.57 5.48
CA ALA A 89 11.82 -18.72 4.91
C ALA A 89 10.79 -19.62 4.20
N MET A 90 11.07 -19.95 2.95
CA MET A 90 10.18 -20.72 2.08
C MET A 90 10.95 -21.80 1.30
N GLU A 91 10.23 -22.72 0.68
CA GLU A 91 10.81 -23.73 -0.20
C GLU A 91 11.66 -23.09 -1.28
N TYR A 92 12.93 -23.50 -1.34
CA TYR A 92 13.78 -23.17 -2.48
C TYR A 92 13.40 -24.06 -3.66
N VAL A 93 12.90 -23.44 -4.73
CA VAL A 93 12.59 -24.12 -5.98
C VAL A 93 13.76 -23.93 -6.93
N GLU A 94 14.50 -25.00 -7.20
CA GLU A 94 15.54 -25.01 -8.22
C GLU A 94 14.87 -24.97 -9.61
N GLY A 95 14.93 -23.81 -10.25
CA GLY A 95 14.19 -23.51 -11.47
C GLY A 95 14.25 -22.04 -11.87
N THR A 96 13.31 -21.62 -12.71
CA THR A 96 13.18 -20.23 -13.16
C THR A 96 11.71 -19.80 -13.15
N ALA A 97 11.46 -18.50 -13.13
CA ALA A 97 10.10 -17.98 -13.24
C ALA A 97 9.60 -18.11 -14.68
N ALA A 98 8.29 -18.28 -14.87
CA ALA A 98 7.69 -18.40 -16.20
C ALA A 98 7.92 -17.16 -17.08
N ASN A 99 8.16 -15.99 -16.47
CA ASN A 99 8.53 -14.77 -17.18
C ASN A 99 9.90 -14.85 -17.88
N ASP A 100 10.82 -15.65 -17.34
CA ASP A 100 12.22 -15.71 -17.78
C ASP A 100 12.50 -16.97 -18.63
N LEU A 101 11.45 -17.77 -18.89
CA LEU A 101 11.51 -18.87 -19.84
C LEU A 101 11.72 -18.34 -21.26
N ASP A 102 12.61 -19.00 -21.99
CA ASP A 102 12.80 -18.72 -23.42
C ASP A 102 11.48 -18.93 -24.18
N ARG A 103 11.25 -18.11 -25.21
CA ARG A 103 10.03 -18.17 -26.01
C ARG A 103 9.86 -19.50 -26.73
N ALA A 104 10.96 -20.09 -27.20
CA ALA A 104 10.96 -21.43 -27.80
C ALA A 104 10.43 -22.51 -26.85
N ASN A 105 10.55 -22.25 -25.55
CA ASN A 105 10.16 -23.15 -24.48
C ASN A 105 8.70 -22.96 -24.02
N LEU A 106 7.98 -21.94 -24.49
CA LEU A 106 6.57 -21.66 -24.18
C LEU A 106 5.63 -22.19 -25.27
N THR A 107 5.63 -23.50 -25.49
CA THR A 107 4.68 -24.13 -26.42
C THR A 107 3.24 -24.05 -25.89
N PRO A 108 2.21 -24.09 -26.75
CA PRO A 108 0.81 -24.07 -26.29
C PRO A 108 0.52 -25.13 -25.22
N ALA A 109 1.00 -26.36 -25.42
CA ALA A 109 0.86 -27.44 -24.44
C ALA A 109 1.50 -27.12 -23.09
N ARG A 110 2.65 -26.42 -23.07
CA ARG A 110 3.30 -26.03 -21.83
C ARG A 110 2.61 -24.85 -21.15
N ILE A 111 2.12 -23.86 -21.92
CA ILE A 111 1.31 -22.76 -21.40
C ILE A 111 0.06 -23.32 -20.70
N VAL A 112 -0.63 -24.27 -21.34
CA VAL A 112 -1.80 -24.96 -20.74
C VAL A 112 -1.42 -25.63 -19.42
N ARG A 113 -0.29 -26.35 -19.35
CA ARG A 113 0.18 -26.98 -18.11
C ARG A 113 0.45 -25.95 -17.01
N ILE A 114 1.20 -24.88 -17.31
CA ILE A 114 1.51 -23.80 -16.35
C ILE A 114 0.22 -23.20 -15.79
N VAL A 115 -0.73 -22.86 -16.66
CA VAL A 115 -2.00 -22.23 -16.25
C VAL A 115 -2.87 -23.21 -15.46
N THR A 116 -2.86 -24.49 -15.81
CA THR A 116 -3.60 -25.54 -15.08
C THR A 116 -3.08 -25.73 -13.67
N ASP A 117 -1.76 -25.82 -13.51
CA ASP A 117 -1.12 -25.99 -12.21
C ASP A 117 -1.32 -24.76 -11.30
N VAL A 118 -1.19 -23.55 -11.86
CA VAL A 118 -1.48 -22.30 -11.14
C VAL A 118 -2.97 -22.20 -10.79
N ALA A 119 -3.87 -22.61 -11.67
CA ALA A 119 -5.29 -22.64 -11.40
C ALA A 119 -5.65 -23.61 -10.26
N ALA A 120 -5.04 -24.79 -10.22
CA ALA A 120 -5.21 -25.74 -9.12
C ALA A 120 -4.75 -25.17 -7.77
N ALA A 121 -3.62 -24.45 -7.76
CA ALA A 121 -3.14 -23.74 -6.57
C ALA A 121 -4.11 -22.64 -6.11
N LEU A 122 -4.65 -21.86 -7.05
CA LEU A 122 -5.62 -20.79 -6.76
C LEU A 122 -6.93 -21.35 -6.21
N ASP A 123 -7.53 -22.33 -6.88
CA ASP A 123 -8.79 -22.93 -6.43
C ASP A 123 -8.65 -23.56 -5.03
N TYR A 124 -7.49 -24.20 -4.75
CA TYR A 124 -7.17 -24.71 -3.42
C TYR A 124 -7.12 -23.58 -2.37
N ALA A 125 -6.42 -22.48 -2.64
CA ALA A 125 -6.33 -21.35 -1.72
C ALA A 125 -7.68 -20.64 -1.52
N HIS A 126 -8.44 -20.45 -2.60
CA HIS A 126 -9.77 -19.84 -2.58
C HIS A 126 -10.77 -20.66 -1.76
N SER A 127 -10.70 -21.99 -1.83
CA SER A 127 -11.51 -22.88 -0.98
C SER A 127 -11.27 -22.69 0.53
N ARG A 128 -10.10 -22.14 0.88
CA ARG A 128 -9.68 -21.79 2.24
C ARG A 128 -9.80 -20.30 2.55
N ARG A 129 -10.47 -19.54 1.67
CA ARG A 129 -10.67 -18.08 1.78
C ARG A 129 -9.37 -17.28 1.81
N VAL A 130 -8.32 -17.80 1.16
CA VAL A 130 -7.05 -17.08 0.97
C VAL A 130 -6.97 -16.62 -0.47
N LEU A 131 -6.76 -15.31 -0.67
CA LEU A 131 -6.53 -14.70 -1.99
C LEU A 131 -5.02 -14.52 -2.20
N HIS A 132 -4.56 -14.60 -3.45
CA HIS A 132 -3.15 -14.41 -3.75
C HIS A 132 -2.79 -12.93 -3.97
N ARG A 133 -3.59 -12.19 -4.74
CA ARG A 133 -3.50 -10.73 -4.98
C ARG A 133 -2.26 -10.20 -5.73
N ASP A 134 -1.38 -11.06 -6.20
CA ASP A 134 -0.18 -10.70 -6.99
C ASP A 134 0.12 -11.78 -8.04
N ILE A 135 -0.91 -12.19 -8.79
CA ILE A 135 -0.77 -13.20 -9.83
C ILE A 135 -0.09 -12.59 -11.06
N LYS A 136 1.10 -13.10 -11.39
CA LYS A 136 1.90 -12.72 -12.55
C LYS A 136 2.92 -13.81 -12.89
N PRO A 137 3.42 -13.90 -14.15
CA PRO A 137 4.38 -14.93 -14.53
C PRO A 137 5.69 -14.97 -13.71
N GLY A 138 6.07 -13.84 -13.10
CA GLY A 138 7.23 -13.78 -12.19
C GLY A 138 7.05 -14.60 -10.91
N ASN A 139 5.81 -14.93 -10.52
CA ASN A 139 5.50 -15.73 -9.34
C ASN A 139 5.19 -17.20 -9.70
N PHE A 140 5.30 -17.59 -10.98
CA PHE A 140 5.09 -18.97 -11.43
C PHE A 140 6.46 -19.64 -11.57
N LEU A 141 6.91 -20.34 -10.53
CA LEU A 141 8.21 -21.00 -10.53
C LEU A 141 8.11 -22.35 -11.24
N VAL A 142 8.94 -22.54 -12.27
CA VAL A 142 9.01 -23.77 -13.06
C VAL A 142 10.30 -24.49 -12.68
N SER A 143 10.16 -25.58 -11.93
CA SER A 143 11.27 -26.45 -11.54
C SER A 143 11.62 -27.42 -12.65
N ALA A 144 12.91 -27.72 -12.81
CA ALA A 144 13.46 -28.58 -13.86
C ALA A 144 12.82 -28.37 -15.27
N PRO A 145 12.87 -27.14 -15.83
CA PRO A 145 12.26 -26.78 -17.11
C PRO A 145 12.54 -27.79 -18.24
N GLY A 146 11.49 -28.30 -18.88
CA GLY A 146 11.61 -29.21 -20.03
C GLY A 146 11.93 -30.67 -19.69
N SER A 147 12.00 -31.02 -18.40
CA SER A 147 12.17 -32.41 -17.97
C SER A 147 10.82 -33.13 -17.76
N GLY A 148 10.84 -34.47 -17.72
CA GLY A 148 9.67 -35.27 -17.34
C GLY A 148 9.23 -35.10 -15.87
N HIS A 149 9.97 -34.31 -15.08
CA HIS A 149 9.70 -34.01 -13.67
C HIS A 149 9.45 -32.52 -13.45
N GLU A 150 9.10 -31.77 -14.51
CA GLU A 150 8.74 -30.36 -14.42
C GLU A 150 7.58 -30.16 -13.42
N ARG A 151 7.75 -29.22 -12.50
CA ARG A 151 6.71 -28.81 -11.54
C ARG A 151 6.51 -27.31 -11.64
N VAL A 152 5.26 -26.87 -11.60
CA VAL A 152 4.90 -25.45 -11.54
C VAL A 152 4.39 -25.14 -10.13
N LEU A 153 5.03 -24.18 -9.48
CA LEU A 153 4.71 -23.75 -8.13
C LEU A 153 4.40 -22.26 -8.11
N LEU A 154 3.32 -21.89 -7.44
CA LEU A 154 2.90 -20.51 -7.22
C LEU A 154 3.58 -19.97 -5.94
N ALA A 155 4.38 -18.94 -6.11
CA ALA A 155 5.17 -18.28 -5.06
C ALA A 155 4.53 -16.95 -4.59
N ASP A 156 5.00 -16.42 -3.46
CA ASP A 156 4.65 -15.07 -2.98
C ASP A 156 3.15 -14.83 -2.70
N PHE A 157 2.45 -15.82 -2.12
CA PHE A 157 1.08 -15.66 -1.62
C PHE A 157 0.95 -14.48 -0.64
N GLY A 158 0.31 -13.38 -1.05
CA GLY A 158 -0.22 -12.31 -0.18
C GLY A 158 0.78 -11.49 0.65
N ILE A 159 2.02 -11.96 0.83
CA ILE A 159 3.04 -11.32 1.69
C ILE A 159 3.45 -9.95 1.15
N ALA A 160 3.39 -9.78 -0.17
CA ALA A 160 3.66 -8.54 -0.88
C ALA A 160 2.57 -7.47 -0.68
N ARG A 161 1.36 -7.84 -0.23
CA ARG A 161 0.22 -6.92 -0.08
C ARG A 161 -0.45 -6.98 1.30
N ALA A 162 0.39 -7.06 2.33
CA ALA A 162 0.16 -6.39 3.61
C ALA A 162 0.01 -4.84 3.48
N LEU A 163 -0.46 -4.34 2.34
CA LEU A 163 -0.66 -2.98 1.86
C LEU A 163 -2.12 -2.73 1.44
N ASP A 164 -2.99 -3.74 1.47
CA ASP A 164 -4.41 -3.59 1.11
C ASP A 164 -5.19 -2.89 2.23
N ASP A 165 -5.11 -1.56 2.23
CA ASP A 165 -6.29 -0.74 1.97
C ASP A 165 -6.19 -0.27 0.51
N ALA A 166 -7.34 -0.06 -0.12
CA ALA A 166 -7.61 0.43 -1.48
C ALA A 166 -6.70 1.54 -2.09
N THR A 167 -5.78 2.11 -1.33
CA THR A 167 -5.14 3.42 -1.56
C THR A 167 -3.70 3.35 -2.05
N THR A 168 -3.07 2.18 -2.15
CA THR A 168 -1.61 2.08 -2.34
C THR A 168 -1.13 1.64 -3.71
N LEU A 169 -1.98 1.61 -4.75
CA LEU A 169 -1.52 1.30 -6.13
C LEU A 169 -0.62 2.39 -6.77
N THR A 170 -0.37 3.52 -6.09
CA THR A 170 0.21 4.74 -6.68
C THR A 170 1.58 5.16 -6.12
N ALA A 171 2.20 4.41 -5.19
CA ALA A 171 3.26 4.96 -4.35
C ALA A 171 4.73 4.65 -4.72
N THR A 172 5.09 3.73 -5.63
CA THR A 172 6.52 3.43 -5.89
C THR A 172 6.84 2.93 -7.32
N GLY A 173 8.01 3.28 -7.86
CA GLY A 173 8.49 2.88 -9.19
C GLY A 173 8.78 1.37 -9.38
N SER A 174 8.72 0.56 -8.32
CA SER A 174 8.75 -0.92 -8.40
C SER A 174 7.38 -1.52 -8.74
N MET A 175 6.33 -0.70 -8.86
CA MET A 175 4.92 -1.12 -8.89
C MET A 175 4.34 -1.30 -10.30
N VAL A 176 5.02 -0.79 -11.34
CA VAL A 176 4.58 -0.90 -12.75
C VAL A 176 4.43 -2.37 -13.18
N GLY A 177 5.29 -3.25 -12.68
CA GLY A 177 5.25 -4.68 -13.00
C GLY A 177 4.03 -5.42 -12.45
N THR A 178 3.51 -5.07 -11.27
CA THR A 178 2.31 -5.71 -10.69
C THR A 178 1.02 -5.04 -11.17
N ALA A 179 1.04 -3.73 -11.41
CA ALA A 179 -0.12 -2.99 -11.91
C ALA A 179 -0.63 -3.51 -13.27
N ALA A 180 0.25 -4.04 -14.11
CA ALA A 180 -0.09 -4.61 -15.42
C ALA A 180 -0.96 -5.89 -15.37
N TYR A 181 -1.21 -6.42 -14.17
CA TYR A 181 -2.06 -7.59 -13.94
C TYR A 181 -3.22 -7.29 -12.98
N ALA A 182 -3.38 -6.06 -12.53
CA ALA A 182 -4.35 -5.71 -11.50
C ALA A 182 -5.81 -5.76 -12.03
N ALA A 183 -6.69 -6.38 -11.25
CA ALA A 183 -8.13 -6.42 -11.56
C ALA A 183 -8.79 -5.04 -11.40
N PRO A 184 -9.83 -4.70 -12.18
CA PRO A 184 -10.51 -3.42 -12.12
C PRO A 184 -10.98 -3.04 -10.71
N GLU A 185 -11.59 -3.98 -9.99
CA GLU A 185 -12.04 -3.78 -8.62
C GLU A 185 -10.89 -3.50 -7.65
N THR A 186 -9.71 -4.10 -7.85
CA THR A 186 -8.51 -3.84 -7.05
C THR A 186 -7.96 -2.44 -7.33
N ILE A 187 -8.03 -1.97 -8.58
CA ILE A 187 -7.60 -0.63 -8.98
C ILE A 187 -8.54 0.45 -8.40
N GLU A 188 -9.85 0.18 -8.40
CA GLU A 188 -10.88 1.06 -7.85
C GLU A 188 -10.98 1.00 -6.32
N GLY A 189 -10.19 0.15 -5.67
CA GLY A 189 -10.23 0.02 -4.22
C GLY A 189 -11.45 -0.71 -3.67
N ARG A 190 -12.20 -1.41 -4.53
CA ARG A 190 -13.30 -2.28 -4.12
C ARG A 190 -12.75 -3.58 -3.53
N ALA A 191 -13.58 -4.28 -2.75
CA ALA A 191 -13.20 -5.55 -2.14
C ALA A 191 -12.84 -6.60 -3.22
N ALA A 192 -11.59 -7.04 -3.22
CA ALA A 192 -11.13 -8.13 -4.07
C ALA A 192 -11.70 -9.48 -3.59
N ASP A 193 -12.03 -10.34 -4.54
CA ASP A 193 -12.52 -11.70 -4.29
C ASP A 193 -11.76 -12.70 -5.18
N PRO A 194 -12.06 -14.01 -5.14
CA PRO A 194 -11.40 -15.02 -5.98
C PRO A 194 -11.31 -14.66 -7.47
N ARG A 195 -12.30 -13.92 -8.00
CA ARG A 195 -12.41 -13.52 -9.40
C ARG A 195 -11.43 -12.41 -9.76
N SER A 196 -10.86 -11.71 -8.77
CA SER A 196 -9.75 -10.79 -8.97
C SER A 196 -8.47 -11.53 -9.34
N ASP A 197 -8.15 -12.65 -8.65
CA ASP A 197 -7.02 -13.50 -9.01
C ASP A 197 -7.19 -14.16 -10.39
N ILE A 198 -8.44 -14.50 -10.75
CA ILE A 198 -8.77 -15.06 -12.08
C ILE A 198 -8.52 -14.03 -13.18
N TYR A 199 -8.87 -12.76 -12.97
CA TYR A 199 -8.56 -11.69 -13.92
C TYR A 199 -7.04 -11.55 -14.11
N SER A 200 -6.29 -11.52 -13.02
CA SER A 200 -4.83 -11.46 -13.05
C SER A 200 -4.20 -12.69 -13.74
N LEU A 201 -4.76 -13.89 -13.55
CA LEU A 201 -4.37 -15.09 -14.29
C LEU A 201 -4.67 -14.96 -15.79
N GLY A 202 -5.79 -14.32 -16.17
CA GLY A 202 -6.10 -13.96 -17.55
C GLY A 202 -5.05 -13.02 -18.16
N CYS A 203 -4.60 -12.01 -17.41
CA CYS A 203 -3.51 -11.12 -17.85
C CYS A 203 -2.19 -11.89 -18.03
N ALA A 204 -1.90 -12.81 -17.10
CA ALA A 204 -0.72 -13.67 -17.18
C ALA A 204 -0.77 -14.60 -18.40
N LEU A 205 -1.91 -15.23 -18.67
CA LEU A 205 -2.13 -16.05 -19.86
C LEU A 205 -1.94 -15.24 -21.14
N PHE A 206 -2.52 -14.04 -21.23
CA PHE A 206 -2.32 -13.15 -22.39
C PHE A 206 -0.83 -12.88 -22.65
N ARG A 207 -0.05 -12.62 -21.60
CA ARG A 207 1.40 -12.43 -21.72
C ARG A 207 2.14 -13.69 -22.11
N LEU A 208 1.79 -14.84 -21.54
CA LEU A 208 2.40 -16.11 -21.95
C LEU A 208 2.10 -16.42 -23.43
N LEU A 209 0.97 -15.98 -23.97
CA LEU A 209 0.59 -16.19 -25.37
C LEU A 209 1.22 -15.18 -26.35
N THR A 210 1.47 -13.94 -25.92
CA THR A 210 1.81 -12.82 -26.82
C THR A 210 3.13 -12.13 -26.50
N SER A 211 3.76 -12.46 -25.37
CA SER A 211 4.91 -11.74 -24.78
C SER A 211 4.61 -10.28 -24.37
N ARG A 212 3.35 -9.84 -24.41
CA ARG A 212 2.92 -8.48 -24.04
C ARG A 212 1.86 -8.53 -22.94
N THR A 213 1.72 -7.50 -22.13
CA THR A 213 0.57 -7.38 -21.22
C THR A 213 -0.67 -6.91 -21.98
N PRO A 214 -1.90 -7.16 -21.50
CA PRO A 214 -3.11 -6.73 -22.20
C PRO A 214 -3.15 -5.23 -22.45
N TYR A 215 -2.76 -4.44 -21.44
CA TYR A 215 -2.63 -3.00 -21.53
C TYR A 215 -1.17 -2.64 -21.25
N GLU A 216 -0.52 -2.08 -22.24
CA GLU A 216 0.88 -1.65 -22.19
C GLU A 216 0.89 -0.18 -22.58
N ASP A 217 1.34 0.66 -21.64
CA ASP A 217 1.37 2.11 -21.81
C ASP A 217 2.58 2.68 -21.05
N ASN A 218 3.13 3.79 -21.57
CA ASN A 218 4.30 4.46 -20.96
C ASN A 218 3.94 5.18 -19.64
N SER A 219 2.65 5.31 -19.33
CA SER A 219 2.14 5.90 -18.11
C SER A 219 1.36 4.85 -17.32
N LEU A 220 1.69 4.71 -16.03
CA LEU A 220 0.97 3.84 -15.10
C LEU A 220 -0.53 4.16 -15.09
N SER A 221 -0.90 5.45 -15.08
CA SER A 221 -2.30 5.88 -15.09
C SER A 221 -3.04 5.44 -16.36
N ALA A 222 -2.37 5.46 -17.52
CA ALA A 222 -2.96 5.01 -18.78
C ALA A 222 -3.13 3.48 -18.82
N MET A 223 -2.17 2.74 -18.28
CA MET A 223 -2.27 1.29 -18.11
C MET A 223 -3.44 0.91 -17.18
N LEU A 224 -3.56 1.58 -16.02
CA LEU A 224 -4.66 1.39 -15.09
C LEU A 224 -6.00 1.73 -15.75
N ALA A 225 -6.11 2.86 -16.45
CA ALA A 225 -7.30 3.22 -17.22
C ALA A 225 -7.63 2.16 -18.29
N GLY A 226 -6.63 1.50 -18.86
CA GLY A 226 -6.82 0.37 -19.76
C GLY A 226 -7.51 -0.82 -19.10
N HIS A 227 -7.05 -1.21 -17.91
CA HIS A 227 -7.71 -2.24 -17.13
C HIS A 227 -9.15 -1.85 -16.74
N LEU A 228 -9.44 -0.58 -16.50
CA LEU A 228 -10.79 -0.11 -16.12
C LEU A 228 -11.76 0.00 -17.31
N MET A 229 -11.32 0.58 -18.43
CA MET A 229 -12.24 1.10 -19.46
C MET A 229 -11.98 0.59 -20.88
N ARG A 230 -10.74 0.18 -21.21
CA ARG A 230 -10.43 -0.20 -22.59
C ARG A 230 -11.01 -1.58 -22.94
N PRO A 231 -11.43 -1.80 -24.20
CA PRO A 231 -11.82 -3.12 -24.69
C PRO A 231 -10.73 -4.17 -24.43
N VAL A 232 -11.12 -5.43 -24.24
CA VAL A 232 -10.16 -6.52 -24.08
C VAL A 232 -9.44 -6.76 -25.42
N PRO A 233 -8.10 -6.68 -25.47
CA PRO A 233 -7.36 -6.97 -26.69
C PRO A 233 -7.44 -8.45 -27.05
N ARG A 234 -7.43 -8.77 -28.34
CA ARG A 234 -7.41 -10.14 -28.84
C ARG A 234 -5.97 -10.64 -28.99
N PRO A 235 -5.58 -11.77 -28.38
CA PRO A 235 -4.27 -12.38 -28.61
C PRO A 235 -3.94 -12.61 -30.10
N THR A 236 -4.94 -12.96 -30.92
CA THR A 236 -4.72 -13.23 -32.35
C THR A 236 -4.34 -12.00 -33.17
N ASP A 237 -4.67 -10.78 -32.70
CA ASP A 237 -4.22 -9.53 -33.33
C ASP A 237 -2.69 -9.33 -33.17
N ILE A 238 -2.08 -9.94 -32.14
CA ILE A 238 -0.64 -9.86 -31.86
C ILE A 238 0.10 -11.10 -32.37
N ASN A 239 -0.48 -12.28 -32.18
CA ASN A 239 0.07 -13.55 -32.64
C ASN A 239 -0.98 -14.31 -33.46
N PRO A 240 -1.04 -14.08 -34.79
CA PRO A 240 -2.02 -14.71 -35.67
C PRO A 240 -1.92 -16.24 -35.79
N ALA A 241 -0.85 -16.85 -35.27
CA ALA A 241 -0.69 -18.31 -35.24
C ALA A 241 -1.49 -18.99 -34.12
N LEU A 242 -2.09 -18.21 -33.21
CA LEU A 242 -2.97 -18.73 -32.17
C LEU A 242 -4.35 -19.13 -32.73
N PRO A 243 -4.99 -20.19 -32.21
CA PRO A 243 -6.38 -20.52 -32.52
C PRO A 243 -7.32 -19.36 -32.14
N ARG A 244 -8.35 -19.09 -32.95
CA ARG A 244 -9.26 -17.94 -32.74
C ARG A 244 -10.07 -18.05 -31.45
N GLU A 245 -10.32 -19.27 -31.01
CA GLU A 245 -11.09 -19.59 -29.81
C GLU A 245 -10.44 -19.01 -28.54
N ILE A 246 -9.12 -18.77 -28.55
CA ILE A 246 -8.42 -18.18 -27.40
C ILE A 246 -8.85 -16.74 -27.13
N ASP A 247 -9.34 -16.02 -28.16
CA ASP A 247 -9.80 -14.64 -28.00
C ASP A 247 -11.02 -14.58 -27.08
N GLU A 248 -11.94 -15.53 -27.19
CA GLU A 248 -13.14 -15.62 -26.33
C GLU A 248 -12.78 -15.97 -24.88
N VAL A 249 -11.79 -16.88 -24.71
CA VAL A 249 -11.28 -17.23 -23.37
C VAL A 249 -10.68 -16.01 -22.68
N ILE A 250 -9.84 -15.23 -23.38
CA ILE A 250 -9.26 -14.01 -22.85
C ILE A 250 -10.31 -12.92 -22.61
N ALA A 251 -11.24 -12.73 -23.55
CA ALA A 251 -12.33 -11.76 -23.40
C ALA A 251 -13.14 -12.02 -22.13
N ARG A 252 -13.46 -13.29 -21.85
CA ARG A 252 -14.18 -13.68 -20.63
C ARG A 252 -13.32 -13.55 -19.37
N ALA A 253 -12.05 -13.96 -19.41
CA ALA A 253 -11.16 -13.84 -18.25
C ALA A 253 -10.94 -12.39 -17.83
N LEU A 254 -10.87 -11.47 -18.80
CA LEU A 254 -10.61 -10.05 -18.61
C LEU A 254 -11.88 -9.18 -18.65
N ALA A 255 -13.07 -9.78 -18.50
CA ALA A 255 -14.31 -9.03 -18.39
C ALA A 255 -14.24 -8.05 -17.21
N LYS A 256 -14.76 -6.83 -17.40
CA LYS A 256 -14.62 -5.76 -16.40
C LYS A 256 -15.47 -6.06 -15.16
N ASP A 257 -16.68 -6.55 -15.36
CA ASP A 257 -17.53 -7.06 -14.29
C ASP A 257 -17.04 -8.46 -13.85
N PRO A 258 -16.69 -8.67 -12.57
CA PRO A 258 -16.38 -9.99 -12.02
C PRO A 258 -17.45 -11.06 -12.28
N ALA A 259 -18.73 -10.69 -12.36
CA ALA A 259 -19.81 -11.63 -12.62
C ALA A 259 -19.77 -12.27 -14.02
N GLU A 260 -19.17 -11.57 -14.99
CA GLU A 260 -19.05 -12.05 -16.38
C GLU A 260 -17.83 -12.97 -16.58
N ARG A 261 -16.93 -13.02 -15.59
CA ARG A 261 -15.70 -13.83 -15.65
C ARG A 261 -15.96 -15.32 -15.45
N PHE A 262 -14.90 -16.11 -15.60
CA PHE A 262 -14.88 -17.46 -15.04
C PHE A 262 -15.02 -17.39 -13.51
N GLN A 263 -15.80 -18.30 -12.94
CA GLN A 263 -16.07 -18.31 -11.50
C GLN A 263 -15.05 -19.12 -10.69
N THR A 264 -14.21 -19.91 -11.36
CA THR A 264 -13.07 -20.64 -10.78
C THR A 264 -11.86 -20.54 -11.71
N ALA A 265 -10.65 -20.63 -11.15
CA ALA A 265 -9.44 -20.62 -11.96
C ALA A 265 -9.35 -21.89 -12.82
N GLY A 266 -9.82 -23.04 -12.31
CA GLY A 266 -9.91 -24.29 -13.05
C GLY A 266 -10.79 -24.20 -14.29
N ALA A 267 -11.88 -23.42 -14.25
CA ALA A 267 -12.74 -23.20 -15.43
C ALA A 267 -12.02 -22.39 -16.52
N LEU A 268 -11.21 -21.39 -16.15
CA LEU A 268 -10.34 -20.68 -17.08
C LEU A 268 -9.29 -21.63 -17.69
N ALA A 269 -8.65 -22.46 -16.88
CA ALA A 269 -7.65 -23.43 -17.34
C ALA A 269 -8.25 -24.45 -18.32
N ALA A 270 -9.42 -25.01 -18.01
CA ALA A 270 -10.12 -25.95 -18.89
C ALA A 270 -10.50 -25.31 -20.24
N ALA A 271 -11.00 -24.07 -20.22
CA ALA A 271 -11.31 -23.34 -21.46
C ALA A 271 -10.05 -23.04 -22.29
N THR A 272 -8.94 -22.72 -21.61
CA THR A 272 -7.63 -22.50 -22.25
C THR A 272 -7.10 -23.78 -22.90
N ALA A 273 -7.22 -24.92 -22.22
CA ALA A 273 -6.84 -26.23 -22.76
C ALA A 273 -7.65 -26.53 -24.04
N ALA A 274 -8.98 -26.46 -23.96
CA ALA A 274 -9.84 -26.71 -25.11
C ALA A 274 -9.49 -25.83 -26.32
N ALA A 275 -9.25 -24.52 -26.10
CA ALA A 275 -8.89 -23.60 -27.18
C ALA A 275 -7.52 -23.87 -27.81
N LEU A 276 -6.54 -24.37 -27.05
CA LEU A 276 -5.15 -24.53 -27.52
C LEU A 276 -4.77 -25.95 -27.93
N THR A 277 -5.48 -26.99 -27.45
CA THR A 277 -5.12 -28.40 -27.72
C THR A 277 -6.13 -29.14 -28.58
N ASP A 278 -7.42 -28.80 -28.52
CA ASP A 278 -8.46 -29.56 -29.24
C ASP A 278 -8.62 -29.14 -30.71
N ASN A 279 -7.95 -28.06 -31.13
CA ASN A 279 -7.97 -27.54 -32.51
C ASN A 279 -6.68 -27.84 -33.32
N ALA A 280 -5.96 -28.92 -33.00
CA ALA A 280 -4.92 -29.46 -33.88
C ALA A 280 -5.53 -30.17 -35.13
N ALA A 281 -6.33 -29.44 -35.93
CA ALA A 281 -6.64 -29.81 -37.30
C ALA A 281 -5.89 -28.84 -38.24
N PRO A 282 -5.16 -29.33 -39.26
CA PRO A 282 -4.46 -28.44 -40.17
C PRO A 282 -5.47 -27.60 -40.95
N THR A 283 -5.28 -26.29 -40.93
CA THR A 283 -5.94 -25.33 -41.82
C THR A 283 -5.52 -25.64 -43.27
N THR A 284 -6.23 -26.54 -43.94
CA THR A 284 -6.26 -26.57 -45.41
C THR A 284 -7.14 -25.42 -45.89
N PHE A 285 -6.50 -24.42 -46.49
CA PHE A 285 -7.16 -23.35 -47.23
C PHE A 285 -8.13 -23.94 -48.28
N PRO A 286 -9.42 -23.54 -48.32
CA PRO A 286 -10.29 -23.87 -49.44
C PRO A 286 -9.95 -22.95 -50.62
N GLY A 287 -9.36 -23.51 -51.68
CA GLY A 287 -9.34 -22.88 -53.00
C GLY A 287 -10.76 -22.87 -53.63
N PRO A 288 -11.05 -21.95 -54.55
CA PRO A 288 -12.40 -21.74 -55.05
C PRO A 288 -12.80 -22.77 -56.13
N GLY A 289 -13.99 -23.36 -55.96
CA GLY A 289 -14.85 -23.82 -57.08
C GLY A 289 -14.80 -25.31 -57.44
N GLY A 290 -15.83 -26.05 -57.02
CA GLY A 290 -16.22 -27.35 -57.58
C GLY A 290 -17.62 -27.78 -57.09
N PRO A 291 -18.56 -28.21 -57.95
CA PRO A 291 -20.00 -28.33 -57.64
C PRO A 291 -20.37 -29.60 -56.84
N PRO A 292 -21.59 -29.65 -56.24
CA PRO A 292 -21.90 -30.63 -55.21
C PRO A 292 -22.25 -32.00 -55.81
N ALA A 293 -21.64 -33.06 -55.28
CA ALA A 293 -22.02 -34.43 -55.57
C ALA A 293 -22.90 -34.99 -54.45
N SER A 294 -24.04 -35.51 -54.88
CA SER A 294 -25.13 -36.15 -54.16
C SER A 294 -24.73 -37.27 -53.19
N ASN A 295 -25.32 -37.23 -51.99
CA ASN A 295 -25.49 -38.38 -51.11
C ASN A 295 -26.49 -39.39 -51.71
N PRO A 296 -26.24 -40.69 -51.52
CA PRO A 296 -27.32 -41.60 -51.18
C PRO A 296 -26.98 -42.53 -50.00
N THR A 297 -27.89 -42.56 -49.02
CA THR A 297 -28.41 -43.73 -48.26
C THR A 297 -27.45 -44.78 -47.65
N ASN A 298 -27.39 -44.76 -46.31
CA ASN A 298 -27.40 -45.84 -45.28
C ASN A 298 -27.29 -47.34 -45.71
N PRO A 299 -26.73 -48.27 -44.88
CA PRO A 299 -27.26 -48.52 -43.53
C PRO A 299 -26.29 -48.96 -42.40
N THR A 300 -26.80 -48.78 -41.18
CA THR A 300 -26.48 -49.41 -39.89
C THR A 300 -26.13 -50.91 -39.97
N VAL A 301 -25.07 -51.31 -39.26
CA VAL A 301 -24.85 -52.69 -38.81
C VAL A 301 -24.61 -52.69 -37.30
N THR A 302 -25.51 -53.36 -36.59
CA THR A 302 -25.46 -53.69 -35.16
C THR A 302 -25.27 -55.19 -35.02
N TYR A 303 -24.59 -55.63 -33.93
CA TYR A 303 -24.70 -56.88 -33.14
C TYR A 303 -23.31 -57.48 -32.79
N PRO A 304 -23.14 -58.31 -31.73
CA PRO A 304 -23.76 -58.36 -30.38
C PRO A 304 -22.69 -58.52 -29.24
N PRO A 305 -23.07 -58.60 -27.94
CA PRO A 305 -22.12 -58.78 -26.83
C PRO A 305 -21.85 -60.26 -26.52
N THR A 306 -20.59 -60.64 -26.23
CA THR A 306 -20.24 -61.91 -25.58
C THR A 306 -19.03 -61.75 -24.65
N ALA A 307 -19.12 -62.36 -23.46
CA ALA A 307 -18.07 -62.59 -22.47
C ALA A 307 -18.27 -64.03 -21.91
N PRO A 308 -17.40 -64.56 -21.02
CA PRO A 308 -16.00 -64.98 -21.16
C PRO A 308 -15.85 -66.51 -20.90
N PRO A 309 -14.62 -67.08 -20.86
CA PRO A 309 -13.95 -67.39 -19.57
C PRO A 309 -12.42 -67.14 -19.65
N GLY A 310 -11.59 -66.94 -18.62
CA GLY A 310 -11.57 -67.31 -17.21
C GLY A 310 -10.14 -67.82 -16.88
N LEU A 311 -9.62 -67.53 -15.67
CA LEU A 311 -8.37 -67.99 -15.02
C LEU A 311 -7.08 -67.17 -15.30
N ALA A 312 -6.20 -66.80 -14.35
CA ALA A 312 -6.13 -66.79 -12.88
C ALA A 312 -4.82 -66.02 -12.48
N PRO A 313 -4.40 -65.86 -11.21
CA PRO A 313 -3.98 -64.56 -10.66
C PRO A 313 -2.49 -64.44 -10.29
N ALA A 314 -2.09 -63.21 -9.96
CA ALA A 314 -0.78 -62.82 -9.42
C ALA A 314 -0.50 -63.40 -8.02
N PRO A 315 0.75 -63.73 -7.67
CA PRO A 315 1.12 -64.14 -6.32
C PRO A 315 1.44 -62.93 -5.43
N GLY A 316 0.98 -62.98 -4.18
CA GLY A 316 1.40 -62.09 -3.11
C GLY A 316 1.86 -62.85 -1.87
N TRP A 317 2.64 -62.12 -1.04
CA TRP A 317 2.90 -62.30 0.40
C TRP A 317 3.91 -63.41 0.78
N PRO A 318 4.74 -63.25 1.84
CA PRO A 318 4.24 -63.03 3.21
C PRO A 318 4.98 -62.00 4.09
N ALA A 319 4.26 -61.54 5.11
CA ALA A 319 4.80 -60.98 6.34
C ALA A 319 4.82 -62.06 7.42
N TYR A 320 5.89 -62.15 8.24
CA TYR A 320 5.85 -62.78 9.57
C TYR A 320 6.97 -62.25 10.50
N ASP A 321 6.51 -61.61 11.58
CA ASP A 321 6.86 -61.67 13.03
C ASP A 321 8.32 -61.71 13.57
N PRO A 322 8.57 -61.17 14.79
CA PRO A 322 9.87 -60.97 15.41
C PRO A 322 10.24 -62.05 16.46
N ARG A 323 11.56 -62.30 16.60
CA ARG A 323 12.35 -62.78 17.77
C ARG A 323 13.32 -63.94 17.44
N GLY A 324 14.58 -63.79 17.86
CA GLY A 324 15.64 -64.84 17.94
C GLY A 324 16.83 -64.60 16.99
N ALA A 325 18.00 -64.10 17.44
CA ALA A 325 19.17 -64.82 18.01
C ALA A 325 19.74 -65.87 17.01
N VAL A 326 21.02 -65.92 16.58
CA VAL A 326 22.33 -65.98 17.29
C VAL A 326 23.47 -65.80 16.24
N GLY A 327 24.64 -65.25 16.60
CA GLY A 327 25.96 -65.63 16.00
C GLY A 327 26.87 -64.51 15.44
N ALA A 328 27.90 -64.14 16.21
CA ALA A 328 29.02 -63.22 15.85
C ALA A 328 30.14 -63.95 15.04
N PRO A 329 31.30 -63.37 14.59
CA PRO A 329 32.18 -62.51 15.43
C PRO A 329 33.15 -61.46 14.76
N HIS A 330 33.80 -60.65 15.64
CA HIS A 330 35.15 -60.01 15.56
C HIS A 330 35.38 -58.78 14.63
N HIS A 331 36.10 -57.68 14.93
CA HIS A 331 36.97 -57.11 15.99
C HIS A 331 36.83 -55.56 15.94
N GLY A 332 36.74 -54.80 17.06
CA GLY A 332 37.89 -54.11 17.68
C GLY A 332 37.59 -52.62 17.98
N ALA A 333 37.57 -52.20 19.25
CA ALA A 333 37.40 -50.82 19.76
C ALA A 333 38.77 -50.12 19.99
N PRO A 334 38.83 -48.81 20.35
CA PRO A 334 38.72 -48.40 21.77
C PRO A 334 38.07 -46.98 21.97
N PRO A 335 38.12 -46.31 23.14
CA PRO A 335 37.04 -46.36 24.13
C PRO A 335 36.43 -44.99 24.51
N GLN A 336 35.22 -45.03 25.08
CA GLN A 336 34.66 -43.95 25.90
C GLN A 336 35.16 -44.08 27.35
N PHE A 337 35.25 -42.98 28.10
CA PHE A 337 35.19 -43.03 29.57
C PHE A 337 34.29 -41.93 30.14
N THR A 338 33.37 -42.41 30.96
CA THR A 338 32.37 -41.71 31.79
C THR A 338 32.98 -41.17 33.08
N GLY A 339 32.40 -40.13 33.66
CA GLY A 339 32.59 -39.80 35.08
C GLY A 339 32.04 -38.42 35.48
N MET A 340 31.11 -38.39 36.44
CA MET A 340 30.53 -37.20 37.07
C MET A 340 31.35 -36.79 38.34
N PRO A 341 30.96 -35.74 39.11
CA PRO A 341 31.75 -34.56 39.52
C PRO A 341 32.51 -34.74 40.87
N PRO A 342 33.31 -33.76 41.38
CA PRO A 342 32.78 -32.74 42.33
C PRO A 342 33.53 -31.39 42.38
N SER A 343 33.17 -30.60 43.42
CA SER A 343 33.31 -29.16 43.68
C SER A 343 34.64 -28.63 44.28
N PHE A 344 34.74 -27.29 44.29
CA PHE A 344 35.49 -26.35 45.16
C PHE A 344 36.99 -26.03 44.90
N GLY A 345 37.26 -24.70 44.82
CA GLY A 345 38.52 -24.09 45.29
C GLY A 345 39.14 -23.04 44.37
N GLY A 346 39.00 -21.73 44.68
CA GLY A 346 39.97 -20.69 44.26
C GLY A 346 41.32 -20.85 44.99
N PRO A 347 42.37 -20.01 44.80
CA PRO A 347 42.28 -18.54 44.67
C PRO A 347 43.27 -17.84 43.69
N ASP A 348 42.92 -16.61 43.33
CA ASP A 348 43.73 -15.37 43.31
C ASP A 348 45.19 -15.34 42.79
N TRP A 349 45.43 -14.67 41.64
CA TRP A 349 46.49 -13.64 41.48
C TRP A 349 46.39 -12.88 40.14
N SER A 350 46.28 -11.55 40.22
CA SER A 350 46.72 -10.56 39.20
C SER A 350 48.22 -10.25 39.43
N PRO A 351 49.02 -9.45 38.65
CA PRO A 351 48.64 -8.36 37.72
C PRO A 351 49.58 -8.11 36.49
N LYS A 352 49.17 -7.23 35.54
CA LYS A 352 49.83 -5.93 35.26
C LYS A 352 49.28 -5.23 34.00
N ALA A 353 49.03 -3.94 34.20
CA ALA A 353 48.43 -2.99 33.27
C ALA A 353 49.45 -2.34 32.30
N LYS A 354 48.93 -1.86 31.15
CA LYS A 354 49.43 -0.63 30.51
C LYS A 354 48.28 0.32 30.17
N ARG A 355 48.39 1.51 30.75
CA ARG A 355 47.55 2.72 30.61
C ARG A 355 47.55 3.29 29.18
N ARG A 356 46.38 3.76 28.72
CA ARG A 356 46.27 5.07 28.04
C ARG A 356 44.87 5.72 28.23
N LYS A 357 44.91 6.88 28.90
CA LYS A 357 44.06 8.10 28.89
C LYS A 357 42.98 8.19 27.77
N ARG A 358 41.81 8.86 27.90
CA ARG A 358 41.15 9.69 28.95
C ARG A 358 39.72 9.99 28.44
N THR A 359 38.75 10.06 29.35
CA THR A 359 37.57 10.98 29.35
C THR A 359 36.76 11.19 28.06
N ARG A 360 35.65 10.45 27.92
CA ARG A 360 34.45 10.85 27.14
C ARG A 360 33.21 9.98 27.44
N ARG A 361 32.96 9.61 28.70
CA ARG A 361 31.82 8.71 29.04
C ARG A 361 30.95 9.11 30.23
N VAL A 362 31.19 10.25 30.88
CA VAL A 362 30.36 10.68 32.03
C VAL A 362 29.24 11.66 31.62
N VAL A 363 29.29 12.24 30.41
CA VAL A 363 28.20 13.11 29.89
C VAL A 363 27.12 12.29 29.15
N ALA A 364 27.47 11.17 28.53
CA ALA A 364 26.51 10.33 27.79
C ALA A 364 25.59 9.51 28.72
N ALA A 365 26.08 9.07 29.89
CA ALA A 365 25.29 8.27 30.83
C ALA A 365 24.23 9.12 31.56
N THR A 366 24.51 10.38 31.84
CA THR A 366 23.52 11.31 32.43
C THR A 366 22.46 11.73 31.43
N VAL A 367 22.79 11.87 30.14
CA VAL A 367 21.80 12.13 29.08
C VAL A 367 20.93 10.90 28.83
N VAL A 368 21.47 9.68 28.82
CA VAL A 368 20.68 8.47 28.62
C VAL A 368 19.77 8.17 29.83
N VAL A 369 20.22 8.42 31.06
CA VAL A 369 19.36 8.25 32.25
C VAL A 369 18.33 9.38 32.35
N ALA A 370 18.65 10.61 31.94
CA ALA A 370 17.67 11.70 31.86
C ALA A 370 16.65 11.47 30.73
N VAL A 371 17.08 10.98 29.56
CA VAL A 371 16.20 10.64 28.43
C VAL A 371 15.37 9.41 28.74
N LEU A 372 15.91 8.40 29.43
CA LEU A 372 15.12 7.27 29.92
C LEU A 372 14.16 7.70 31.03
N ALA A 373 14.56 8.54 31.98
CA ALA A 373 13.64 9.06 32.99
C ALA A 373 12.54 9.93 32.38
N ILE A 374 12.86 10.76 31.38
CA ILE A 374 11.87 11.56 30.62
C ILE A 374 11.00 10.64 29.77
N ALA A 375 11.54 9.63 29.08
CA ALA A 375 10.76 8.66 28.29
C ALA A 375 9.91 7.73 29.16
N THR A 376 10.31 7.46 30.41
CA THR A 376 9.52 6.69 31.37
C THR A 376 8.43 7.56 31.99
N VAL A 377 8.71 8.83 32.31
CA VAL A 377 7.70 9.80 32.77
C VAL A 377 6.70 10.14 31.65
N VAL A 378 7.18 10.30 30.41
CA VAL A 378 6.36 10.52 29.20
C VAL A 378 5.64 9.24 28.78
N GLY A 379 6.23 8.05 28.93
CA GLY A 379 5.56 6.77 28.70
C GLY A 379 4.47 6.47 29.73
N ILE A 380 4.70 6.83 31.00
CA ILE A 380 3.69 6.75 32.07
C ILE A 380 2.62 7.84 31.90
N HIS A 381 2.91 9.00 31.28
CA HIS A 381 1.90 10.03 30.96
C HIS A 381 1.15 9.81 29.64
N LEU A 382 1.77 9.21 28.61
CA LEU A 382 1.16 8.98 27.29
C LEU A 382 0.48 7.61 27.17
N PHE A 383 0.96 6.58 27.88
CA PHE A 383 0.43 5.21 27.75
C PHE A 383 0.08 4.54 29.10
N GLY A 384 0.40 5.16 30.23
CA GLY A 384 -0.01 4.72 31.57
C GLY A 384 -1.36 5.26 32.05
N ARG A 385 -2.09 6.01 31.22
CA ARG A 385 -3.40 6.60 31.55
C ARG A 385 -4.46 6.38 30.46
N SER A 386 -4.50 5.20 29.86
CA SER A 386 -5.71 4.75 29.15
C SER A 386 -6.76 4.34 30.18
N GLY A 387 -7.40 5.36 30.75
CA GLY A 387 -8.24 5.36 31.93
C GLY A 387 -8.28 6.70 32.67
N GLY A 388 -7.60 7.75 32.16
CA GLY A 388 -7.82 9.11 32.63
C GLY A 388 -9.12 9.65 32.05
N GLY A 389 -10.23 9.53 32.79
CA GLY A 389 -11.44 10.27 32.45
C GLY A 389 -11.10 11.74 32.22
N LEU A 390 -11.62 12.33 31.14
CA LEU A 390 -11.53 13.77 30.95
C LEU A 390 -11.99 14.45 32.25
N GLY A 391 -11.22 15.43 32.72
CA GLY A 391 -11.56 16.17 33.95
C GLY A 391 -12.97 16.76 33.89
N PRO A 392 -13.53 17.16 35.04
CA PRO A 392 -14.84 17.80 35.08
C PRO A 392 -14.86 18.98 34.12
N TYR A 393 -15.93 19.08 33.33
CA TYR A 393 -16.10 20.17 32.38
C TYR A 393 -16.67 21.38 33.11
N GLU A 394 -15.98 22.51 33.02
CA GLU A 394 -16.47 23.78 33.59
C GLU A 394 -17.37 24.48 32.57
N SER A 395 -18.52 24.97 33.04
CA SER A 395 -19.40 25.78 32.20
C SER A 395 -18.67 27.03 31.72
N GLN A 396 -18.73 27.31 30.42
CA GLN A 396 -17.99 28.42 29.82
C GLN A 396 -18.86 29.21 28.84
N THR A 397 -18.56 30.50 28.73
CA THR A 397 -19.16 31.41 27.76
C THR A 397 -18.07 31.91 26.84
N LEU A 398 -18.18 31.59 25.56
CA LEU A 398 -17.18 31.90 24.53
C LEU A 398 -17.69 33.05 23.66
N ALA A 399 -16.87 34.09 23.51
CA ALA A 399 -17.17 35.22 22.63
C ALA A 399 -16.69 34.92 21.20
N THR A 400 -17.63 34.90 20.25
CA THR A 400 -17.40 34.66 18.82
C THR A 400 -17.64 35.95 18.02
N LYS A 401 -17.16 35.99 16.77
CA LYS A 401 -17.34 37.08 15.79
C LYS A 401 -18.79 37.57 15.69
N PHE A 402 -19.77 36.69 15.92
CA PHE A 402 -21.19 36.98 15.75
C PHE A 402 -22.01 36.92 17.04
N GLY A 403 -21.43 36.65 18.19
CA GLY A 403 -22.19 36.58 19.45
C GLY A 403 -21.50 35.75 20.52
N THR A 404 -22.24 35.36 21.56
CA THR A 404 -21.71 34.51 22.63
C THR A 404 -22.30 33.11 22.57
N VAL A 405 -21.48 32.12 22.86
CA VAL A 405 -21.85 30.70 22.91
C VAL A 405 -21.68 30.23 24.35
N LYS A 406 -22.78 29.83 24.99
CA LYS A 406 -22.76 29.29 26.34
C LYS A 406 -22.78 27.77 26.29
N LEU A 407 -21.77 27.13 26.85
CA LEU A 407 -21.65 25.67 26.95
C LEU A 407 -21.69 25.27 28.42
N GLU A 408 -22.80 24.68 28.85
CA GLU A 408 -22.99 24.26 30.25
C GLU A 408 -22.41 22.87 30.54
N HIS A 409 -22.31 22.04 29.50
CA HIS A 409 -21.76 20.68 29.56
C HIS A 409 -20.80 20.46 28.39
N ARG A 410 -19.98 19.42 28.50
CA ARG A 410 -19.07 19.02 27.42
C ARG A 410 -19.88 18.57 26.21
N PRO A 411 -19.68 19.17 25.02
CA PRO A 411 -20.35 18.73 23.80
C PRO A 411 -20.02 17.27 23.45
N MET A 412 -21.03 16.50 23.06
CA MET A 412 -20.93 15.09 22.67
C MET A 412 -21.41 14.84 21.24
N ALA A 413 -22.35 15.65 20.74
CA ALA A 413 -22.92 15.56 19.39
C ALA A 413 -22.47 16.76 18.55
N ILE A 414 -21.26 16.67 17.98
CA ILE A 414 -20.61 17.80 17.31
C ILE A 414 -20.83 17.75 15.79
N ALA A 415 -21.34 18.83 15.20
CA ALA A 415 -21.29 19.01 13.74
C ALA A 415 -20.06 19.87 13.37
N ALA A 416 -19.17 19.36 12.51
CA ALA A 416 -17.92 20.04 12.14
C ALA A 416 -17.94 20.47 10.66
N LEU A 417 -18.13 21.77 10.39
CA LEU A 417 -18.57 22.26 9.08
C LEU A 417 -17.52 23.08 8.33
N GLY A 418 -16.67 23.82 9.02
CA GLY A 418 -15.70 24.71 8.41
C GLY A 418 -14.41 24.00 7.97
N PRO A 419 -13.60 24.63 7.11
CA PRO A 419 -12.30 24.10 6.72
C PRO A 419 -11.41 23.86 7.95
N GLY A 420 -10.87 22.65 8.09
CA GLY A 420 -10.01 22.27 9.23
C GLY A 420 -10.77 21.87 10.50
N ASP A 421 -12.06 22.18 10.61
CA ASP A 421 -12.86 21.80 11.80
C ASP A 421 -12.95 20.27 12.00
N PRO A 422 -13.19 19.45 10.94
CA PRO A 422 -13.20 17.99 11.09
C PRO A 422 -11.86 17.44 11.58
N ASP A 423 -10.74 17.95 11.06
CA ASP A 423 -9.39 17.56 11.52
C ASP A 423 -9.22 17.91 13.00
N ALA A 424 -9.52 19.15 13.40
CA ALA A 424 -9.39 19.57 14.79
C ALA A 424 -10.24 18.71 15.75
N VAL A 425 -11.51 18.48 15.42
CA VAL A 425 -12.44 17.68 16.25
C VAL A 425 -11.94 16.24 16.39
N LEU A 426 -11.59 15.59 15.27
CA LEU A 426 -11.13 14.22 15.25
C LEU A 426 -9.77 14.06 15.93
N SER A 427 -8.83 14.97 15.68
CA SER A 427 -7.50 14.97 16.30
C SER A 427 -7.56 15.18 17.82
N LEU A 428 -8.55 15.92 18.32
CA LEU A 428 -8.81 16.06 19.76
C LEU A 428 -9.46 14.81 20.37
N GLY A 429 -9.78 13.79 19.57
CA GLY A 429 -10.39 12.55 20.02
C GLY A 429 -11.90 12.66 20.28
N ALA A 430 -12.58 13.60 19.60
CA ALA A 430 -14.03 13.66 19.55
C ALA A 430 -14.53 13.13 18.19
N GLN A 431 -15.73 12.55 18.16
CA GLN A 431 -16.33 11.99 16.95
C GLN A 431 -17.48 12.90 16.51
N PRO A 432 -17.41 13.52 15.32
CA PRO A 432 -18.50 14.36 14.85
C PRO A 432 -19.72 13.49 14.49
N VAL A 433 -20.93 14.03 14.70
CA VAL A 433 -22.19 13.42 14.24
C VAL A 433 -22.51 13.79 12.80
N LEU A 434 -21.87 14.85 12.29
CA LEU A 434 -21.95 15.33 10.91
C LEU A 434 -20.68 16.10 10.60
N MET A 435 -20.17 15.99 9.37
CA MET A 435 -19.06 16.84 8.95
C MET A 435 -19.11 17.23 7.48
N ASN A 436 -18.50 18.36 7.14
CA ASN A 436 -18.22 18.71 5.76
C ASN A 436 -16.86 18.17 5.31
N ALA A 437 -16.76 17.74 4.06
CA ALA A 437 -15.50 17.41 3.42
C ALA A 437 -15.56 17.80 1.94
N ALA A 438 -14.41 18.18 1.37
CA ALA A 438 -14.33 18.51 -0.06
C ALA A 438 -14.88 17.35 -0.91
N ASN A 439 -15.76 17.66 -1.86
CA ASN A 439 -16.46 16.67 -2.71
C ASN A 439 -17.21 15.59 -1.91
N ALA A 440 -17.66 15.89 -0.69
CA ALA A 440 -18.32 14.95 0.22
C ALA A 440 -17.51 13.67 0.51
N THR A 441 -16.19 13.72 0.33
CA THR A 441 -15.31 12.55 0.46
C THR A 441 -14.31 12.80 1.57
N VAL A 442 -14.24 11.88 2.54
CA VAL A 442 -13.28 11.98 3.65
C VAL A 442 -11.87 11.72 3.13
N PRO A 443 -10.93 12.66 3.30
CA PRO A 443 -9.54 12.43 2.94
C PRO A 443 -8.97 11.22 3.68
N ASN A 444 -8.14 10.42 2.99
CA ASN A 444 -7.57 9.19 3.54
C ASN A 444 -6.79 9.40 4.85
N TRP A 445 -6.14 10.54 5.04
CA TRP A 445 -5.39 10.89 6.24
C TRP A 445 -6.27 11.22 7.45
N LEU A 446 -7.55 11.49 7.24
CA LEU A 446 -8.50 11.79 8.31
C LEU A 446 -9.25 10.54 8.78
N GLN A 447 -9.45 9.56 7.89
CA GLN A 447 -10.17 8.31 8.16
C GLN A 447 -9.65 7.52 9.38
N PRO A 448 -8.32 7.42 9.66
CA PRO A 448 -7.82 6.67 10.81
C PRO A 448 -8.26 7.21 12.18
N LEU A 449 -8.68 8.49 12.23
CA LEU A 449 -9.18 9.13 13.45
C LEU A 449 -10.68 8.88 13.66
N MET A 450 -11.35 8.29 12.69
CA MET A 450 -12.79 8.04 12.74
C MET A 450 -13.07 6.65 13.32
N HIS A 451 -13.94 6.62 14.33
CA HIS A 451 -14.50 5.41 14.95
C HIS A 451 -16.01 5.31 14.73
N SER A 452 -16.57 6.26 13.97
CA SER A 452 -17.97 6.36 13.58
C SER A 452 -18.07 6.70 12.09
N SER A 453 -19.25 6.55 11.52
CA SER A 453 -19.53 6.89 10.12
C SER A 453 -20.57 8.01 10.04
N PRO A 454 -20.21 9.25 10.42
CA PRO A 454 -21.13 10.38 10.30
C PRO A 454 -21.47 10.65 8.84
N PRO A 455 -22.66 11.19 8.55
CA PRO A 455 -22.95 11.78 7.25
C PRO A 455 -21.90 12.83 6.88
N VAL A 456 -21.43 12.76 5.63
CA VAL A 456 -20.42 13.67 5.07
C VAL A 456 -21.01 14.42 3.89
N PHE A 457 -20.88 15.74 3.89
CA PHE A 457 -21.42 16.60 2.84
C PHE A 457 -20.34 17.49 2.23
N ALA A 458 -20.50 17.89 0.98
CA ALA A 458 -19.68 18.95 0.38
C ALA A 458 -20.06 20.32 0.94
N ALA A 459 -21.35 20.53 1.16
CA ALA A 459 -21.93 21.64 1.90
C ALA A 459 -23.28 21.16 2.46
N ALA A 460 -23.33 20.89 3.77
CA ALA A 460 -24.57 20.49 4.42
C ALA A 460 -25.56 21.67 4.48
N ASP A 461 -26.83 21.41 4.17
CA ASP A 461 -27.90 22.39 4.43
C ASP A 461 -28.38 22.33 5.89
N THR A 462 -29.16 23.34 6.29
CA THR A 462 -29.67 23.46 7.66
C THR A 462 -30.58 22.31 8.07
N ALA A 463 -31.28 21.67 7.12
CA ALA A 463 -32.17 20.55 7.41
C ALA A 463 -31.36 19.27 7.73
N ALA A 464 -30.32 18.99 6.95
CA ALA A 464 -29.39 17.89 7.19
C ALA A 464 -28.68 18.06 8.53
N ILE A 465 -28.24 19.28 8.86
CA ILE A 465 -27.62 19.59 10.16
C ILE A 465 -28.60 19.33 11.30
N ALA A 466 -29.82 19.88 11.23
CA ALA A 466 -30.85 19.71 12.26
C ALA A 466 -31.24 18.23 12.49
N ALA A 467 -31.26 17.41 11.44
CA ALA A 467 -31.58 15.99 11.53
C ALA A 467 -30.60 15.20 12.42
N THR A 468 -29.35 15.65 12.53
CA THR A 468 -28.32 15.00 13.36
C THR A 468 -28.37 15.40 14.83
N LYS A 469 -29.22 16.38 15.19
CA LYS A 469 -29.42 16.88 16.56
C LYS A 469 -28.10 17.21 17.28
N PRO A 470 -27.25 18.09 16.69
CA PRO A 470 -26.01 18.46 17.33
C PRO A 470 -26.26 19.22 18.64
N ASP A 471 -25.42 19.01 19.64
CA ASP A 471 -25.35 19.84 20.85
C ASP A 471 -24.33 20.98 20.72
N LEU A 472 -23.48 20.92 19.68
CA LEU A 472 -22.59 21.99 19.24
C LEU A 472 -22.38 21.91 17.73
N ILE A 473 -22.52 23.04 17.04
CA ILE A 473 -22.06 23.22 15.67
C ILE A 473 -20.73 23.98 15.72
N ILE A 474 -19.72 23.49 15.02
CA ILE A 474 -18.42 24.13 14.85
C ILE A 474 -18.30 24.50 13.38
N ASP A 475 -18.26 25.80 13.12
CA ASP A 475 -18.00 26.36 11.79
C ASP A 475 -17.10 27.58 11.96
N THR A 476 -15.79 27.33 12.00
CA THR A 476 -14.78 28.37 12.20
C THR A 476 -14.23 28.92 10.88
N GLY A 477 -14.88 28.59 9.76
CA GLY A 477 -14.63 29.20 8.47
C GLY A 477 -15.07 30.67 8.41
N ASP A 478 -14.86 31.31 7.25
CA ASP A 478 -15.37 32.66 7.01
C ASP A 478 -16.85 32.60 6.61
N ILE A 479 -17.72 32.46 7.62
CA ILE A 479 -19.17 32.49 7.44
C ILE A 479 -19.71 33.92 7.64
N ASP A 480 -20.82 34.22 6.97
CA ASP A 480 -21.52 35.49 7.15
C ASP A 480 -22.53 35.44 8.32
N LYS A 481 -23.02 36.62 8.72
CA LYS A 481 -23.98 36.74 9.83
C LYS A 481 -25.29 35.97 9.57
N PRO A 482 -25.90 36.00 8.37
CA PRO A 482 -27.06 35.17 8.04
C PRO A 482 -26.82 33.67 8.24
N THR A 483 -25.71 33.14 7.73
CA THR A 483 -25.34 31.72 7.88
C THR A 483 -25.18 31.37 9.35
N TYR A 484 -24.44 32.19 10.11
CA TYR A 484 -24.29 32.01 11.55
C TYR A 484 -25.64 31.98 12.28
N ASN A 485 -26.56 32.90 11.95
CA ASN A 485 -27.88 32.95 12.57
C ASN A 485 -28.71 31.69 12.26
N ALA A 486 -28.61 31.17 11.03
CA ALA A 486 -29.30 29.95 10.62
C ALA A 486 -28.77 28.71 11.36
N LEU A 487 -27.46 28.60 11.53
CA LEU A 487 -26.84 27.53 12.33
C LEU A 487 -27.18 27.66 13.82
N SER A 488 -27.12 28.88 14.36
CA SER A 488 -27.43 29.17 15.77
C SER A 488 -28.89 28.90 16.15
N ALA A 489 -29.80 28.87 15.17
CA ALA A 489 -31.19 28.47 15.38
C ALA A 489 -31.35 26.95 15.58
N ILE A 490 -30.35 26.15 15.19
CA ILE A 490 -30.34 24.69 15.34
C ILE A 490 -29.69 24.28 16.66
N ALA A 491 -28.47 24.78 16.92
CA ALA A 491 -27.68 24.48 18.11
C ALA A 491 -26.68 25.60 18.39
N PRO A 492 -26.10 25.67 19.61
CA PRO A 492 -24.99 26.58 19.88
C PRO A 492 -23.91 26.46 18.79
N THR A 493 -23.51 27.58 18.19
CA THR A 493 -22.62 27.59 17.01
C THR A 493 -21.32 28.32 17.32
N LEU A 494 -20.22 27.58 17.33
CA LEU A 494 -18.86 28.09 17.55
C LEU A 494 -18.27 28.59 16.24
N ALA A 495 -18.36 29.91 16.02
CA ALA A 495 -17.62 30.62 14.97
C ALA A 495 -16.21 31.05 15.47
N GLN A 496 -15.44 31.74 14.62
CA GLN A 496 -14.17 32.37 15.01
C GLN A 496 -14.35 33.29 16.23
N PRO A 497 -13.31 33.48 17.07
CA PRO A 497 -13.37 34.35 18.25
C PRO A 497 -13.63 35.81 17.88
N ALA A 498 -14.25 36.57 18.80
CA ALA A 498 -14.58 37.98 18.59
C ALA A 498 -13.32 38.86 18.40
N ASP A 499 -12.26 38.59 19.17
CA ASP A 499 -10.99 39.32 19.14
C ASP A 499 -9.97 38.62 18.22
N ASN A 500 -10.23 38.57 16.91
CA ASN A 500 -9.31 37.95 15.96
C ASN A 500 -8.21 38.91 15.47
N ASN A 501 -7.47 39.50 16.42
CA ASN A 501 -6.34 40.40 16.11
C ASN A 501 -5.03 39.64 15.78
N GLN A 502 -5.07 38.31 15.74
CA GLN A 502 -3.95 37.42 15.40
C GLN A 502 -4.22 36.73 14.06
N ASP A 503 -3.17 36.23 13.41
CA ASP A 503 -3.33 35.43 12.20
C ASP A 503 -4.12 34.14 12.52
N TRP A 504 -5.21 33.89 11.78
CA TRP A 504 -6.08 32.73 11.96
C TRP A 504 -5.42 31.46 11.43
N THR A 505 -4.50 30.91 12.24
CA THR A 505 -3.76 29.67 11.94
C THR A 505 -4.52 28.43 12.40
N TRP A 506 -4.17 27.25 11.87
CA TRP A 506 -4.77 25.99 12.32
C TRP A 506 -4.45 25.70 13.80
N GLN A 507 -3.33 26.19 14.34
CA GLN A 507 -3.00 26.08 15.76
C GLN A 507 -3.94 26.92 16.62
N ALA A 508 -4.25 28.15 16.17
CA ALA A 508 -5.24 29.01 16.84
C ALA A 508 -6.64 28.38 16.79
N GLN A 509 -7.03 27.86 15.63
CA GLN A 509 -8.27 27.12 15.44
C GLN A 509 -8.36 25.89 16.37
N LEU A 510 -7.31 25.06 16.43
CA LEU A 510 -7.27 23.87 17.29
C LEU A 510 -7.42 24.25 18.77
N ASN A 511 -6.70 25.27 19.23
CA ASN A 511 -6.80 25.76 20.61
C ASN A 511 -8.21 26.29 20.93
N TRP A 512 -8.82 27.00 19.97
CA TRP A 512 -10.18 27.52 20.11
C TRP A 512 -11.21 26.40 20.25
N ILE A 513 -11.17 25.42 19.35
CA ILE A 513 -12.05 24.24 19.40
C ILE A 513 -11.77 23.42 20.66
N ALA A 514 -10.51 23.21 21.03
CA ALA A 514 -10.13 22.47 22.22
C ALA A 514 -10.61 23.15 23.52
N THR A 515 -10.67 24.49 23.54
CA THR A 515 -11.26 25.24 24.65
C THR A 515 -12.74 24.86 24.76
N ALA A 516 -13.51 24.98 23.68
CA ALA A 516 -14.93 24.60 23.66
C ALA A 516 -15.19 23.14 24.04
N LEU A 517 -14.28 22.22 23.69
CA LEU A 517 -14.42 20.79 24.00
C LEU A 517 -13.83 20.36 25.35
N GLY A 518 -13.15 21.28 26.07
CA GLY A 518 -12.44 20.99 27.32
C GLY A 518 -11.28 20.00 27.13
N ARG A 519 -10.45 20.24 26.10
CA ARG A 519 -9.34 19.37 25.63
C ARG A 519 -8.06 20.16 25.32
N THR A 520 -7.82 21.26 26.03
CA THR A 520 -6.68 22.17 25.81
C THR A 520 -5.32 21.50 25.98
N ASP A 521 -5.17 20.55 26.91
CA ASP A 521 -3.94 19.77 27.07
C ASP A 521 -3.64 18.88 25.86
N SER A 522 -4.69 18.30 25.26
CA SER A 522 -4.57 17.53 24.02
C SER A 522 -4.14 18.43 22.85
N ALA A 523 -4.72 19.62 22.72
CA ALA A 523 -4.31 20.59 21.70
C ALA A 523 -2.86 20.99 21.84
N LYS A 524 -2.40 21.31 23.06
CA LYS A 524 -1.00 21.63 23.34
C LYS A 524 -0.07 20.51 22.88
N THR A 525 -0.40 19.26 23.25
CA THR A 525 0.39 18.08 22.87
C THR A 525 0.46 17.90 21.36
N LEU A 526 -0.65 18.10 20.65
CA LEU A 526 -0.72 17.99 19.19
C LEU A 526 0.08 19.09 18.48
N ILE A 527 0.04 20.32 18.98
CA ILE A 527 0.81 21.44 18.45
C ILE A 527 2.32 21.20 18.65
N ASP A 528 2.71 20.79 19.85
CA ASP A 528 4.12 20.50 20.18
C ASP A 528 4.65 19.34 19.29
N LYS A 529 3.82 18.31 19.06
CA LYS A 529 4.13 17.21 18.16
C LYS A 529 4.33 17.69 16.71
N ALA A 530 3.38 18.45 16.17
CA ALA A 530 3.45 18.98 14.80
C ALA A 530 4.70 19.85 14.60
N GLN A 531 5.01 20.71 15.59
CA GLN A 531 6.21 21.55 15.56
C GLN A 531 7.49 20.70 15.58
N SER A 532 7.53 19.62 16.37
CA SER A 532 8.64 18.69 16.39
C SER A 532 8.84 18.00 15.04
N GLU A 533 7.78 17.50 14.42
CA GLU A 533 7.84 16.84 13.11
C GLU A 533 8.33 17.80 12.02
N GLN A 534 7.81 19.03 11.99
CA GLN A 534 8.24 20.06 11.03
C GLN A 534 9.70 20.49 11.24
N ASN A 535 10.17 20.53 12.50
CA ASN A 535 11.58 20.78 12.80
C ASN A 535 12.47 19.63 12.28
N THR A 536 12.03 18.37 12.40
CA THR A 536 12.71 17.22 11.81
C THR A 536 12.80 17.36 10.29
N VAL A 537 11.66 17.64 9.62
CA VAL A 537 11.63 17.90 8.17
C VAL A 537 12.62 18.98 7.77
N ARG A 538 12.63 20.11 8.47
CA ARG A 538 13.56 21.23 8.19
C ARG A 538 15.03 20.79 8.32
N SER A 539 15.33 19.92 9.28
CA SER A 539 16.69 19.42 9.52
C SER A 539 17.14 18.40 8.48
N GLU A 540 16.23 17.54 8.01
CA GLU A 540 16.52 16.50 7.02
C GLU A 540 16.56 17.05 5.59
N HIS A 541 15.79 18.10 5.31
CA HIS A 541 15.68 18.75 4.00
C HIS A 541 16.29 20.16 4.00
N GLY A 542 17.57 20.27 4.32
CA GLY A 542 18.28 21.56 4.36
C GLY A 542 18.21 22.37 3.06
N ALA A 543 17.93 21.73 1.92
CA ALA A 543 17.73 22.39 0.62
C ALA A 543 16.48 23.29 0.56
N PHE A 544 15.51 23.13 1.46
CA PHE A 544 14.34 24.01 1.52
C PHE A 544 14.69 25.37 2.13
N SER A 545 15.65 25.39 3.05
CA SER A 545 16.01 26.56 3.84
C SER A 545 16.46 27.72 2.96
N GLY A 546 15.74 28.83 3.02
CA GLY A 546 16.08 30.06 2.32
C GLY A 546 15.68 30.12 0.85
N LYS A 547 15.11 29.05 0.28
CA LYS A 547 14.47 29.10 -1.04
C LYS A 547 13.14 29.85 -0.93
N SER A 548 12.91 30.77 -1.86
CA SER A 548 11.64 31.46 -1.99
C SER A 548 10.58 30.53 -2.58
N VAL A 549 9.34 30.59 -2.07
CA VAL A 549 8.23 29.77 -2.56
C VAL A 549 6.98 30.61 -2.86
N LEU A 550 6.27 30.25 -3.93
CA LEU A 550 4.97 30.80 -4.30
C LEU A 550 3.94 29.67 -4.46
N VAL A 551 2.76 29.82 -3.85
CA VAL A 551 1.63 28.89 -4.07
C VAL A 551 0.68 29.49 -5.08
N VAL A 552 0.42 28.76 -6.17
CA VAL A 552 -0.47 29.14 -7.26
C VAL A 552 -1.59 28.10 -7.36
N ASN A 553 -2.85 28.53 -7.38
CA ASN A 553 -4.00 27.68 -7.66
C ASN A 553 -4.36 27.79 -9.14
N TYR A 554 -4.65 26.65 -9.77
CA TYR A 554 -5.09 26.56 -11.15
C TYR A 554 -6.34 25.69 -11.26
N THR A 555 -7.46 26.30 -11.64
CA THR A 555 -8.76 25.62 -11.78
C THR A 555 -9.12 25.30 -13.23
N GLY A 556 -8.25 25.65 -14.18
CA GLY A 556 -8.51 25.57 -15.62
C GLY A 556 -9.17 26.83 -16.19
N THR A 557 -9.93 27.54 -15.37
CA THR A 557 -10.60 28.79 -15.74
C THR A 557 -10.02 30.02 -15.05
N ALA A 558 -9.41 29.83 -13.88
CA ALA A 558 -8.76 30.89 -13.12
C ALA A 558 -7.39 30.43 -12.61
N THR A 559 -6.50 31.40 -12.48
CA THR A 559 -5.20 31.21 -11.86
C THR A 559 -5.01 32.28 -10.80
N THR A 560 -4.70 31.87 -9.57
CA THR A 560 -4.54 32.79 -8.44
C THR A 560 -3.30 32.45 -7.62
N ALA A 561 -2.68 33.45 -7.02
CA ALA A 561 -1.58 33.28 -6.06
C ALA A 561 -2.10 33.51 -4.64
N ALA A 562 -1.62 32.73 -3.67
CA ALA A 562 -1.93 32.98 -2.27
C ALA A 562 -1.20 34.25 -1.79
N ALA A 563 -1.97 35.23 -1.32
CA ALA A 563 -1.52 36.61 -1.03
C ALA A 563 -1.76 37.06 0.41
N ALA A 564 -2.36 36.22 1.24
CA ALA A 564 -2.43 36.40 2.69
C ALA A 564 -1.79 35.19 3.40
N PRO A 565 -1.38 35.32 4.67
CA PRO A 565 -1.08 34.16 5.50
C PRO A 565 -2.23 33.16 5.43
N SER A 566 -1.92 31.93 5.05
CA SER A 566 -2.89 30.87 4.81
C SER A 566 -2.30 29.51 5.21
N PRO A 567 -3.13 28.46 5.40
CA PRO A 567 -2.62 27.15 5.74
C PRO A 567 -1.51 26.63 4.78
N PRO A 568 -1.61 26.80 3.43
CA PRO A 568 -0.53 26.40 2.53
C PRO A 568 0.78 27.17 2.76
N SER A 569 0.70 28.50 2.91
CA SER A 569 1.90 29.32 3.10
C SER A 569 2.55 29.06 4.44
N GLY A 570 1.75 28.95 5.51
CA GLY A 570 2.23 28.69 6.86
C GLY A 570 2.91 27.33 6.98
N TYR A 571 2.37 26.30 6.30
CA TYR A 571 3.01 24.99 6.24
C TYR A 571 4.39 25.05 5.57
N LEU A 572 4.50 25.68 4.40
CA LEU A 572 5.78 25.75 3.67
C LEU A 572 6.85 26.54 4.46
N GLU A 573 6.45 27.61 5.13
CA GLU A 573 7.36 28.37 6.01
C GLU A 573 7.79 27.53 7.22
N SER A 574 6.87 26.74 7.79
CA SER A 574 7.19 25.86 8.91
C SER A 574 8.26 24.80 8.56
N ILE A 575 8.39 24.41 7.29
CA ILE A 575 9.43 23.45 6.85
C ILE A 575 10.68 24.13 6.27
N GLY A 576 10.78 25.46 6.32
CA GLY A 576 12.00 26.22 6.04
C GLY A 576 12.00 27.10 4.80
N PHE A 577 10.94 27.12 3.99
CA PHE A 577 10.85 28.05 2.86
C PHE A 577 10.63 29.49 3.33
N THR A 578 11.03 30.44 2.49
CA THR A 578 10.63 31.85 2.64
C THR A 578 9.50 32.12 1.65
N TYR A 579 8.31 32.53 2.10
CA TYR A 579 7.25 32.83 1.15
C TYR A 579 7.55 34.10 0.34
N ASN A 580 7.10 34.14 -0.91
CA ASN A 580 7.33 35.24 -1.84
C ASN A 580 6.83 36.60 -1.29
N SER A 581 7.74 37.57 -1.19
CA SER A 581 7.46 38.91 -0.66
C SER A 581 6.72 39.84 -1.62
N TYR A 582 6.69 39.54 -2.92
CA TYR A 582 6.00 40.35 -3.94
C TYR A 582 4.50 40.46 -3.63
N PHE A 583 3.89 39.35 -3.22
CA PHE A 583 2.45 39.28 -2.94
C PHE A 583 2.05 39.97 -1.62
N LYS A 584 2.94 40.76 -1.01
CA LYS A 584 2.72 41.65 0.17
C LYS A 584 1.65 41.12 1.12
N ARG A 585 1.96 40.02 1.81
CA ARG A 585 1.08 39.39 2.78
C ARG A 585 0.84 40.33 3.98
N SER A 586 -0.22 41.11 3.91
CA SER A 586 -0.69 41.99 5.00
C SER A 586 -1.92 41.38 5.66
N PRO A 587 -2.02 41.40 7.00
CA PRO A 587 -3.23 40.99 7.71
C PRO A 587 -4.45 41.76 7.18
N GLY A 588 -5.52 41.03 6.82
CA GLY A 588 -6.75 41.61 6.25
C GLY A 588 -6.72 41.91 4.75
N GLY A 589 -5.64 41.57 4.03
CA GLY A 589 -5.61 41.58 2.55
C GLY A 589 -6.41 40.42 1.93
N PRO A 590 -6.65 40.42 0.60
CA PRO A 590 -7.33 39.33 -0.08
C PRO A 590 -6.53 38.02 0.04
N ALA A 591 -7.22 36.92 0.37
CA ALA A 591 -6.58 35.61 0.57
C ALA A 591 -5.85 35.12 -0.69
N GLN A 592 -6.42 35.42 -1.86
CA GLN A 592 -5.87 35.08 -3.17
C GLN A 592 -5.97 36.28 -4.09
N VAL A 593 -4.97 36.47 -4.95
CA VAL A 593 -4.99 37.49 -6.01
C VAL A 593 -4.84 36.83 -7.38
N PRO A 594 -5.37 37.43 -8.46
CA PRO A 594 -5.14 36.95 -9.81
C PRO A 594 -3.64 36.81 -10.10
N PHE A 595 -3.27 35.74 -10.80
CA PHE A 595 -1.90 35.47 -11.17
C PHE A 595 -1.84 35.07 -12.65
N ASP A 596 -0.99 35.74 -13.43
CA ASP A 596 -0.73 35.38 -14.82
C ASP A 596 0.77 35.22 -15.04
N ILE A 597 1.18 34.00 -15.39
CA ILE A 597 2.58 33.69 -15.71
C ILE A 597 3.08 34.38 -16.98
N ASN A 598 2.17 34.94 -17.79
CA ASN A 598 2.49 35.72 -18.99
C ASN A 598 2.62 37.23 -18.72
N ASP A 599 2.33 37.68 -17.50
CA ASP A 599 2.46 39.09 -17.14
C ASP A 599 3.90 39.57 -17.37
N THR A 600 4.06 40.75 -17.95
CA THR A 600 5.35 41.40 -18.14
C THR A 600 6.11 41.60 -16.83
N ASP A 601 5.39 41.76 -15.72
CA ASP A 601 5.96 41.92 -14.39
C ASP A 601 6.33 40.59 -13.72
N TYR A 602 6.10 39.44 -14.37
CA TYR A 602 6.31 38.12 -13.78
C TYR A 602 7.73 37.89 -13.22
N LEU A 603 8.75 38.51 -13.82
CA LEU A 603 10.13 38.41 -13.31
C LEU A 603 10.26 38.92 -11.86
N SER A 604 9.46 39.91 -11.47
CA SER A 604 9.40 40.43 -10.10
C SER A 604 8.55 39.57 -9.15
N GLN A 605 7.70 38.70 -9.71
CA GLN A 605 6.83 37.76 -8.99
C GLN A 605 7.48 36.38 -8.82
N ARG A 606 8.70 36.17 -9.35
CA ARG A 606 9.33 34.85 -9.42
C ARG A 606 9.80 34.37 -8.05
N SER A 607 9.66 33.06 -7.83
CA SER A 607 10.24 32.33 -6.71
C SER A 607 11.19 31.24 -7.18
N ASP A 608 12.04 30.74 -6.29
CA ASP A 608 12.88 29.58 -6.55
C ASP A 608 12.03 28.34 -6.77
N VAL A 609 10.92 28.24 -6.04
CA VAL A 609 9.94 27.16 -6.13
C VAL A 609 8.55 27.73 -6.37
N MET A 610 7.83 27.15 -7.33
CA MET A 610 6.40 27.40 -7.53
C MET A 610 5.64 26.12 -7.22
N LEU A 611 4.77 26.17 -6.21
CA LEU A 611 3.85 25.09 -5.88
C LEU A 611 2.53 25.34 -6.61
N LEU A 612 2.28 24.60 -7.69
CA LEU A 612 1.09 24.75 -8.52
C LEU A 612 0.02 23.72 -8.10
N LEU A 613 -1.00 24.18 -7.38
CA LEU A 613 -2.15 23.39 -6.95
C LEU A 613 -3.17 23.33 -8.10
N ARG A 614 -3.35 22.14 -8.68
CA ARG A 614 -4.24 21.92 -9.83
C ARG A 614 -5.53 21.24 -9.41
N THR A 615 -6.65 21.87 -9.74
CA THR A 615 -8.00 21.30 -9.56
C THR A 615 -8.80 21.34 -10.88
N ASP A 616 -8.12 21.54 -12.00
CA ASP A 616 -8.72 21.55 -13.33
C ASP A 616 -9.03 20.12 -13.82
N PRO A 617 -9.90 19.94 -14.84
CA PRO A 617 -10.26 18.60 -15.33
C PRO A 617 -9.10 17.77 -15.89
N ALA A 618 -7.98 18.40 -16.27
CA ALA A 618 -6.77 17.70 -16.73
C ALA A 618 -5.76 17.45 -15.59
N ALA A 619 -6.11 17.77 -14.34
CA ALA A 619 -5.34 17.43 -13.15
C ALA A 619 -5.36 15.91 -12.93
N GLY A 620 -4.21 15.34 -12.53
CA GLY A 620 -4.03 13.90 -12.32
C GLY A 620 -2.70 13.40 -12.91
N GLY A 621 -1.77 12.97 -12.05
CA GLY A 621 -0.48 12.37 -12.44
C GLY A 621 0.73 13.31 -12.45
N GLY A 622 0.63 14.50 -11.86
CA GLY A 622 1.72 15.48 -11.70
C GLY A 622 2.25 16.07 -13.02
N GLY A 623 1.50 15.92 -14.11
CA GLY A 623 1.94 16.27 -15.46
C GLY A 623 1.62 17.72 -15.86
N TYR A 624 2.15 18.11 -17.02
CA TYR A 624 1.93 19.44 -17.63
C TYR A 624 0.70 19.50 -18.56
N ALA A 625 0.00 18.38 -18.75
CA ALA A 625 -1.14 18.31 -19.67
C ALA A 625 -2.20 19.36 -19.31
N GLY A 626 -2.62 20.16 -20.28
CA GLY A 626 -3.62 21.24 -20.08
C GLY A 626 -3.07 22.54 -19.50
N LEU A 627 -1.81 22.59 -19.04
CA LEU A 627 -1.22 23.84 -18.53
C LEU A 627 -0.78 24.75 -19.67
N PRO A 628 -0.88 26.09 -19.50
CA PRO A 628 -0.24 27.05 -20.40
C PRO A 628 1.25 26.77 -20.58
N ALA A 629 1.76 26.92 -21.81
CA ALA A 629 3.12 26.55 -22.19
C ALA A 629 4.20 27.17 -21.28
N ARG A 630 3.97 28.38 -20.75
CA ARG A 630 4.95 29.06 -19.89
C ARG A 630 5.25 28.34 -18.57
N TYR A 631 4.35 27.49 -18.08
CA TYR A 631 4.66 26.66 -16.89
C TYR A 631 5.76 25.64 -17.18
N SER A 632 5.84 25.12 -18.42
CA SER A 632 6.93 24.21 -18.81
C SER A 632 8.29 24.90 -18.94
N SER A 633 8.30 26.21 -19.15
CA SER A 633 9.50 27.04 -19.21
C SER A 633 9.75 27.83 -17.93
N PHE A 634 9.14 27.44 -16.80
CA PHE A 634 9.38 28.11 -15.54
C PHE A 634 10.86 27.99 -15.16
N GLY A 635 11.51 29.13 -14.91
CA GLY A 635 12.95 29.14 -14.63
C GLY A 635 13.33 28.67 -13.23
N GLY A 636 12.37 28.35 -12.36
CA GLY A 636 12.60 27.75 -11.04
C GLY A 636 12.12 26.29 -11.00
N THR A 637 12.01 25.72 -9.81
CA THR A 637 11.41 24.39 -9.64
C THR A 637 9.89 24.52 -9.61
N LEU A 638 9.21 24.02 -10.65
CA LEU A 638 7.76 23.89 -10.64
C LEU A 638 7.37 22.56 -10.00
N VAL A 639 6.62 22.63 -8.89
CA VAL A 639 6.10 21.47 -8.18
C VAL A 639 4.59 21.43 -8.38
N ILE A 640 4.12 20.53 -9.25
CA ILE A 640 2.69 20.37 -9.57
C ILE A 640 2.05 19.48 -8.52
N ILE A 641 1.05 19.97 -7.79
CA ILE A 641 0.24 19.22 -6.82
C ILE A 641 -1.17 19.08 -7.37
N ASP A 642 -1.57 17.86 -7.70
CA ASP A 642 -2.88 17.52 -8.26
C ASP A 642 -3.55 16.36 -7.53
N ASP A 643 -2.93 15.86 -6.46
CA ASP A 643 -3.56 14.92 -5.55
C ASP A 643 -4.61 15.66 -4.69
N PRO A 644 -5.91 15.29 -4.79
CA PRO A 644 -6.96 15.99 -4.05
C PRO A 644 -6.74 15.95 -2.53
N ALA A 645 -6.23 14.85 -1.98
CA ALA A 645 -6.00 14.73 -0.54
C ALA A 645 -4.91 15.71 -0.03
N THR A 646 -3.86 15.92 -0.82
CA THR A 646 -2.79 16.89 -0.55
C THR A 646 -3.27 18.32 -0.69
N ILE A 647 -4.08 18.63 -1.70
CA ILE A 647 -4.66 19.97 -1.86
C ILE A 647 -5.59 20.29 -0.68
N VAL A 648 -6.43 19.35 -0.28
CA VAL A 648 -7.32 19.53 0.88
C VAL A 648 -6.50 19.72 2.15
N ALA A 649 -5.50 18.88 2.43
CA ALA A 649 -4.64 19.01 3.60
C ALA A 649 -3.90 20.36 3.66
N LEU A 650 -3.35 20.81 2.52
CA LEU A 650 -2.70 22.11 2.41
C LEU A 650 -3.67 23.26 2.70
N ASN A 651 -4.89 23.21 2.16
CA ASN A 651 -5.85 24.29 2.29
C ASN A 651 -6.58 24.32 3.63
N SER A 652 -6.77 23.17 4.28
CA SER A 652 -7.42 23.10 5.59
C SER A 652 -6.45 23.38 6.74
N GLY A 653 -5.22 22.89 6.65
CA GLY A 653 -4.36 22.75 7.82
C GLY A 653 -4.95 21.78 8.85
N GLY A 654 -4.32 21.73 10.03
CA GLY A 654 -4.71 20.86 11.14
C GLY A 654 -3.62 19.85 11.54
N PRO A 655 -3.74 19.19 12.71
CA PRO A 655 -2.76 18.21 13.16
C PRO A 655 -2.59 17.02 12.20
N ALA A 656 -3.70 16.41 11.76
CA ALA A 656 -3.65 15.24 10.89
C ALA A 656 -3.16 15.61 9.49
N ALA A 657 -3.68 16.72 8.94
CA ALA A 657 -3.22 17.31 7.68
C ALA A 657 -1.72 17.61 7.72
N THR A 658 -1.21 18.20 8.81
CA THR A 658 0.22 18.50 8.96
C THR A 658 1.08 17.23 8.93
N SER A 659 0.68 16.19 9.68
CA SER A 659 1.40 14.92 9.72
C SER A 659 1.41 14.23 8.34
N TYR A 660 0.29 14.30 7.63
CA TYR A 660 0.19 13.82 6.24
C TYR A 660 1.12 14.58 5.29
N LEU A 661 1.11 15.92 5.33
CA LEU A 661 1.95 16.76 4.48
C LEU A 661 3.44 16.54 4.74
N ASN A 662 3.84 16.32 5.99
CA ASN A 662 5.21 15.98 6.39
C ASN A 662 5.74 14.71 5.73
N THR A 663 4.84 13.87 5.21
CA THR A 663 5.19 12.67 4.45
C THR A 663 4.95 12.89 2.95
N ALA A 664 3.71 13.12 2.54
CA ALA A 664 3.29 13.11 1.14
C ALA A 664 3.85 14.29 0.33
N LEU A 665 3.78 15.50 0.89
CA LEU A 665 4.25 16.70 0.20
C LEU A 665 5.77 16.84 0.31
N VAL A 666 6.35 16.58 1.48
CA VAL A 666 7.80 16.67 1.70
C VAL A 666 8.56 15.70 0.80
N ALA A 667 8.11 14.46 0.64
CA ALA A 667 8.73 13.51 -0.28
C ALA A 667 8.75 14.04 -1.72
N LYS A 668 7.66 14.68 -2.17
CA LYS A 668 7.57 15.28 -3.50
C LYS A 668 8.48 16.50 -3.66
N LEU A 669 8.50 17.38 -2.66
CA LEU A 669 9.39 18.54 -2.62
C LEU A 669 10.86 18.12 -2.63
N GLY A 670 11.25 17.15 -1.80
CA GLY A 670 12.62 16.64 -1.71
C GLY A 670 13.12 15.99 -3.00
N ASN A 671 12.25 15.33 -3.76
CA ASN A 671 12.61 14.74 -5.05
C ASN A 671 12.84 15.77 -6.17
N GLN A 672 12.23 16.96 -6.07
CA GLN A 672 12.26 17.98 -7.12
C GLN A 672 13.18 19.17 -6.79
N ILE A 673 13.51 19.34 -5.51
CA ILE A 673 14.33 20.45 -5.02
C ILE A 673 15.69 19.88 -4.62
N HIS A 674 16.69 20.17 -5.44
CA HIS A 674 18.10 19.84 -5.20
C HIS A 674 18.89 21.03 -4.65
#